data_AF-A0AAE4D088-F1
#
_entry.id   AF-A0AAE4D088-F1
#
_cell.length_a   1.000
_cell.length_b   1.000
_cell.length_c   1.000
_cell.angle_alpha   90.00
_cell.angle_beta   90.00
_cell.angle_gamma   90.00
#
_symmetry.space_group_name_H-M   'P 1'
#
loop_
_entity.id
_entity.type
_entity.pdbx_description
1 polymer ?
#
loop_
_entity_poly.entity_id
_entity_poly.type
_entity_poly.pdbx_seq_one_letter_code
_entity_poly.pdbx_strand_id
1 'polypeptide(L)'
;MRQLTLALAATASAVAAGAGLPPLASAAAGWQPATSVATTTSASGAEVAIDRAGVATAVWADASGLIRAATRPRGGDWSAPQAISGARTGYAPSLALDPDGQATVVWRSVATVDGADTTEAWTATRSDGRWSTATALSAAGATITADPSVLVDATGTATAAWAENCVVQVATRPARGSWSAPRELWRDTTGTCALYRIATPVALGADRSGRVTAAWQAGHRLSVDDARPRRILAAARGISPTSDWSAPTTLASVTTSALGGPSLAVDVDGRALAAWSENGAGARAATRPAGSDPAVAWNATATLSSAGTPLLDSAYDGHGRGVVAFATPDLGDGRSLVQVARASAADGALQPAQTVATLPDGVYSAAAPALALDDEGAAVVAWTQSTASGFAAYASRAAAGAGTWDAPVALAGDLAVEDAPAVASDPLGDVVALAGGEGPLRSLTYLAEPPLAAEWSGRASAEDGSLRSWVDYLRRTWPSAIPGVPSGAGAVELSDGASFPEAADPYSFRFGQADAWRDTTSGETVVTQQGTVRFSLPPHAIDIRLVNPQLRIAPDGASARLVSDGFTSGSMEDALAGRTSLTPYVGLHVLDVDLAAAGARAGDLVGRRSWIAAPVTMTDVGGRTLGLPNYIGQRWGTITVTLPQTVRDYTPPGPPERPPVDPPADPPRPPAESPRAPARSGASAPQVSGRARVSVDRSGSAAVATVVCRAGGASCRVAVPRQVRVTIAGRRFWAAVLAPRTIRAGRRGAVRLRLTRAAARRLAGRSARARLKLVVTSGRARTAKTLTITLRGAAVRRARR
;
A
#
# COMPACT_ATOMS: atom_id res chain seq x y z
N MET A 1 61.85 45.52 -33.80
CA MET A 1 61.18 46.79 -34.14
C MET A 1 59.68 46.47 -34.19
N ARG A 2 58.84 46.83 -33.20
CA ARG A 2 58.28 48.18 -32.89
C ARG A 2 57.65 48.78 -34.16
N GLN A 3 56.37 49.15 -34.23
CA GLN A 3 55.57 50.09 -33.39
C GLN A 3 54.07 49.73 -33.53
N LEU A 4 53.13 49.79 -32.58
CA LEU A 4 52.95 50.45 -31.27
C LEU A 4 52.65 51.96 -31.31
N THR A 5 51.37 52.31 -31.11
CA THR A 5 50.78 53.52 -30.48
C THR A 5 49.31 53.15 -30.14
N LEU A 6 48.80 52.97 -28.91
CA LEU A 6 48.73 53.80 -27.68
C LEU A 6 48.39 55.27 -27.99
N ALA A 7 47.38 55.95 -27.43
CA ALA A 7 46.60 55.79 -26.19
C ALA A 7 45.19 56.44 -26.37
N LEU A 8 44.18 56.10 -25.55
CA LEU A 8 43.79 56.91 -24.39
C LEU A 8 42.97 56.10 -23.38
N ALA A 9 43.21 56.37 -22.10
CA ALA A 9 42.57 55.73 -20.95
C ALA A 9 41.44 56.58 -20.35
N ALA A 10 40.46 55.87 -19.76
CA ALA A 10 39.52 56.22 -18.68
C ALA A 10 38.55 57.40 -18.90
N THR A 11 37.24 57.23 -18.72
CA THR A 11 36.61 56.97 -17.40
C THR A 11 35.41 56.01 -17.44
N ALA A 12 35.21 55.36 -16.30
CA ALA A 12 34.20 54.36 -16.01
C ALA A 12 32.77 54.92 -15.87
N SER A 13 31.78 54.11 -16.25
CA SER A 13 30.55 53.93 -15.47
C SER A 13 29.96 52.55 -15.77
N ALA A 14 29.72 51.82 -14.69
CA ALA A 14 29.28 50.44 -14.64
C ALA A 14 27.79 50.29 -14.98
N VAL A 15 27.45 49.24 -15.74
CA VAL A 15 26.27 48.42 -15.47
C VAL A 15 26.67 46.96 -15.71
N ALA A 16 26.78 46.21 -14.62
CA ALA A 16 26.88 44.78 -14.62
C ALA A 16 25.49 44.17 -14.87
N ALA A 17 25.40 43.17 -15.75
CA ALA A 17 24.57 41.98 -15.57
C ALA A 17 24.93 40.97 -16.66
N GLY A 18 25.85 40.05 -16.33
CA GLY A 18 25.99 38.82 -17.08
C GLY A 18 24.74 37.97 -16.88
N ALA A 19 24.11 37.54 -17.96
CA ALA A 19 23.18 36.43 -17.95
C ALA A 19 23.99 35.13 -17.76
N GLY A 20 24.46 34.92 -16.53
CA GLY A 20 24.89 33.60 -16.09
C GLY A 20 23.69 32.67 -16.11
N LEU A 21 23.88 31.47 -16.65
CA LEU A 21 22.95 30.36 -16.51
C LEU A 21 22.52 30.25 -15.04
N PRO A 22 21.23 30.05 -14.74
CA PRO A 22 20.83 29.79 -13.38
C PRO A 22 21.58 28.55 -12.88
N PRO A 23 22.16 28.56 -11.67
CA PRO A 23 22.67 27.34 -11.06
C PRO A 23 21.54 26.31 -11.02
N LEU A 24 21.85 25.05 -11.35
CA LEU A 24 20.93 23.93 -11.19
C LEU A 24 20.29 24.05 -9.81
N ALA A 25 18.96 24.18 -9.82
CA ALA A 25 18.20 24.50 -8.63
C ALA A 25 18.55 23.55 -7.48
N SER A 26 18.71 24.13 -6.29
CA SER A 26 18.64 23.41 -5.02
C SER A 26 17.54 22.35 -5.11
N ALA A 27 17.85 21.12 -4.73
CA ALA A 27 16.89 20.04 -4.59
C ALA A 27 15.54 20.58 -4.07
N ALA A 28 14.48 20.39 -4.85
CA ALA A 28 13.12 20.61 -4.36
C ALA A 28 12.94 19.76 -3.09
N ALA A 29 12.18 20.27 -2.11
CA ALA A 29 12.07 19.67 -0.79
C ALA A 29 11.83 18.14 -0.86
N GLY A 30 12.84 17.36 -0.42
CA GLY A 30 12.77 15.89 -0.31
C GLY A 30 13.44 15.07 -1.43
N TRP A 31 13.82 15.66 -2.57
CA TRP A 31 14.59 14.95 -3.60
C TRP A 31 16.09 15.00 -3.30
N GLN A 32 16.79 13.89 -3.48
CA GLN A 32 18.26 13.84 -3.41
C GLN A 32 18.87 14.34 -4.71
N PRO A 33 20.12 14.84 -4.71
CA PRO A 33 20.84 15.15 -5.95
C PRO A 33 20.91 13.95 -6.89
N ALA A 34 20.89 14.20 -8.21
CA ALA A 34 21.01 13.14 -9.19
C ALA A 34 22.37 12.42 -9.07
N THR A 35 22.33 11.09 -9.05
CA THR A 35 23.52 10.23 -9.00
C THR A 35 23.61 9.38 -10.27
N SER A 36 24.83 9.03 -10.69
CA SER A 36 25.03 8.13 -11.82
C SER A 36 24.83 6.68 -11.41
N VAL A 37 24.01 5.94 -12.16
CA VAL A 37 23.85 4.47 -12.03
C VAL A 37 24.98 3.75 -12.77
N ALA A 38 25.36 4.29 -13.92
CA ALA A 38 26.47 3.81 -14.74
C ALA A 38 27.21 4.98 -15.39
N THR A 39 28.52 4.84 -15.57
CA THR A 39 29.38 5.84 -16.22
C THR A 39 29.46 5.68 -17.75
N THR A 40 28.76 4.70 -18.32
CA THR A 40 28.76 4.42 -19.76
C THR A 40 28.07 5.54 -20.55
N THR A 41 28.48 5.71 -21.80
CA THR A 41 28.01 6.80 -22.69
C THR A 41 26.66 6.53 -23.35
N SER A 42 26.03 5.37 -23.15
CA SER A 42 24.65 5.15 -23.57
C SER A 42 23.96 4.09 -22.71
N ALA A 43 22.71 4.38 -22.34
CA ALA A 43 21.80 3.48 -21.66
C ALA A 43 20.40 3.69 -22.25
N SER A 44 19.82 2.65 -22.84
CA SER A 44 18.49 2.71 -23.47
C SER A 44 17.52 1.70 -22.87
N GLY A 45 16.23 2.03 -22.90
CA GLY A 45 15.16 1.17 -22.40
C GLY A 45 15.36 0.81 -20.94
N ALA A 46 15.74 1.78 -20.12
CA ALA A 46 15.98 1.54 -18.70
C ALA A 46 14.65 1.27 -17.98
N GLU A 47 14.65 0.30 -17.07
CA GLU A 47 13.54 0.04 -16.15
C GLU A 47 14.05 0.01 -14.71
N VAL A 48 13.17 0.37 -13.76
CA VAL A 48 13.46 0.33 -12.33
C VAL A 48 12.27 -0.22 -11.57
N ALA A 49 12.54 -1.00 -10.53
CA ALA A 49 11.57 -1.45 -9.56
C ALA A 49 12.17 -1.41 -8.15
N ILE A 50 11.36 -1.19 -7.12
CA ILE A 50 11.81 -1.14 -5.73
C ILE A 50 11.10 -2.28 -4.97
N ASP A 51 11.87 -3.09 -4.25
CA ASP A 51 11.27 -4.11 -3.38
C ASP A 51 10.82 -3.53 -2.03
N ARG A 52 10.12 -4.34 -1.23
CA ARG A 52 9.71 -3.96 0.14
C ARG A 52 10.89 -3.68 1.07
N ALA A 53 12.08 -4.16 0.74
CA ALA A 53 13.30 -3.85 1.47
C ALA A 53 13.84 -2.45 1.13
N GLY A 54 13.17 -1.70 0.24
CA GLY A 54 13.61 -0.43 -0.30
C GLY A 54 14.84 -0.58 -1.19
N VAL A 55 15.12 -1.78 -1.70
CA VAL A 55 16.22 -2.02 -2.64
C VAL A 55 15.68 -1.78 -4.05
N ALA A 56 16.20 -0.75 -4.70
CA ALA A 56 15.92 -0.49 -6.10
C ALA A 56 16.75 -1.43 -6.97
N THR A 57 16.14 -2.08 -7.94
CA THR A 57 16.81 -2.82 -9.03
C THR A 57 16.58 -2.05 -10.32
N ALA A 58 17.66 -1.69 -11.00
CA ALA A 58 17.64 -1.05 -12.32
C ALA A 58 18.15 -2.04 -13.37
N VAL A 59 17.54 -2.03 -14.56
CA VAL A 59 18.02 -2.75 -15.75
C VAL A 59 18.03 -1.84 -16.96
N TRP A 60 18.97 -2.03 -17.88
CA TRP A 60 19.07 -1.25 -19.12
C TRP A 60 19.90 -1.97 -20.18
N ALA A 61 19.79 -1.58 -21.44
CA ALA A 61 20.74 -1.95 -22.48
C ALA A 61 21.87 -0.92 -22.56
N ASP A 62 23.14 -1.36 -22.47
CA ASP A 62 24.30 -0.47 -22.60
C ASP A 62 24.69 -0.18 -24.06
N ALA A 63 25.70 0.67 -24.27
CA ALA A 63 26.22 1.02 -25.60
C ALA A 63 26.73 -0.18 -26.42
N SER A 64 27.09 -1.31 -25.78
CA SER A 64 27.46 -2.55 -26.46
C SER A 64 26.26 -3.45 -26.76
N GLY A 65 25.06 -3.02 -26.35
CA GLY A 65 23.81 -3.75 -26.44
C GLY A 65 23.70 -4.88 -25.43
N LEU A 66 24.51 -4.90 -24.37
CA LEU A 66 24.35 -5.88 -23.30
C LEU A 66 23.31 -5.39 -22.29
N ILE A 67 22.41 -6.29 -21.87
CA ILE A 67 21.53 -6.02 -20.73
C ILE A 67 22.35 -6.02 -19.44
N ARG A 68 22.31 -4.87 -18.75
CA ARG A 68 22.94 -4.62 -17.46
C ARG A 68 21.90 -4.56 -16.35
N ALA A 69 22.34 -4.87 -15.14
CA ALA A 69 21.58 -4.66 -13.93
C ALA A 69 22.44 -4.03 -12.83
N ALA A 70 21.84 -3.18 -12.01
CA ALA A 70 22.43 -2.68 -10.78
C ALA A 70 21.37 -2.63 -9.67
N THR A 71 21.80 -2.78 -8.43
CA THR A 71 20.93 -2.66 -7.26
C THR A 71 21.40 -1.55 -6.36
N ARG A 72 20.46 -0.84 -5.73
CA ARG A 72 20.73 0.20 -4.76
C ARG A 72 19.91 -0.03 -3.50
N PRO A 73 20.56 -0.26 -2.34
CA PRO A 73 19.87 -0.19 -1.06
C PRO A 73 19.30 1.21 -0.81
N ARG A 74 18.17 1.32 -0.13
CA ARG A 74 17.57 2.61 0.28
C ARG A 74 18.61 3.54 0.90
N GLY A 75 18.81 4.72 0.33
CA GLY A 75 19.76 5.72 0.82
C GLY A 75 21.25 5.39 0.60
N GLY A 76 21.57 4.20 0.09
CA GLY A 76 22.94 3.80 -0.24
C GLY A 76 23.34 4.17 -1.67
N ASP A 77 24.43 3.59 -2.15
CA ASP A 77 24.92 3.74 -3.52
C ASP A 77 24.45 2.60 -4.44
N TRP A 78 24.50 2.84 -5.74
CA TRP A 78 24.31 1.78 -6.74
C TRP A 78 25.48 0.81 -6.74
N SER A 79 25.19 -0.48 -6.86
CA SER A 79 26.20 -1.51 -7.14
C SER A 79 26.83 -1.28 -8.52
N ALA A 80 28.01 -1.86 -8.73
CA ALA A 80 28.61 -1.89 -10.06
C ALA A 80 27.67 -2.59 -11.07
N PRO A 81 27.51 -2.06 -12.30
CA PRO A 81 26.70 -2.69 -13.34
C PRO A 81 27.17 -4.11 -13.70
N GLN A 82 26.28 -5.09 -13.57
CA GLN A 82 26.52 -6.49 -13.97
C GLN A 82 25.84 -6.78 -15.31
N ALA A 83 26.53 -7.43 -16.25
CA ALA A 83 25.89 -7.96 -17.46
C ALA A 83 25.11 -9.24 -17.15
N ILE A 84 23.81 -9.26 -17.46
CA ILE A 84 22.92 -10.40 -17.20
C ILE A 84 22.53 -11.16 -18.48
N SER A 85 22.78 -10.56 -19.64
CA SER A 85 22.56 -11.16 -20.98
C SER A 85 23.72 -12.06 -21.44
N GLY A 86 24.80 -12.14 -20.66
CA GLY A 86 26.04 -12.79 -21.08
C GLY A 86 26.71 -12.01 -22.21
N ALA A 87 27.06 -12.69 -23.30
CA ALA A 87 27.66 -12.09 -24.50
C ALA A 87 26.63 -11.75 -25.60
N ARG A 88 25.33 -11.89 -25.30
CA ARG A 88 24.25 -11.69 -26.28
C ARG A 88 23.78 -10.25 -26.25
N THR A 89 23.55 -9.70 -27.44
CA THR A 89 22.93 -8.39 -27.60
C THR A 89 21.45 -8.48 -27.25
N GLY A 90 20.98 -7.58 -26.40
CA GLY A 90 19.62 -7.48 -25.91
C GLY A 90 19.07 -6.05 -26.00
N TYR A 91 17.75 -5.95 -26.12
CA TYR A 91 17.00 -4.70 -26.26
C TYR A 91 15.69 -4.79 -25.49
N ALA A 92 15.16 -3.63 -25.11
CA ALA A 92 13.87 -3.48 -24.42
C ALA A 92 13.72 -4.45 -23.23
N PRO A 93 14.59 -4.35 -22.20
CA PRO A 93 14.45 -5.18 -21.02
C PRO A 93 13.19 -4.81 -20.25
N SER A 94 12.45 -5.81 -19.78
CA SER A 94 11.33 -5.69 -18.85
C SER A 94 11.65 -6.36 -17.53
N LEU A 95 11.40 -5.68 -16.41
CA LEU A 95 11.75 -6.06 -15.04
C LEU A 95 10.48 -6.18 -14.18
N ALA A 96 10.39 -7.29 -13.44
CA ALA A 96 9.43 -7.45 -12.36
C ALA A 96 10.11 -8.00 -11.11
N LEU A 97 9.73 -7.48 -9.95
CA LEU A 97 10.17 -7.98 -8.65
C LEU A 97 9.04 -8.78 -8.00
N ASP A 98 9.40 -9.90 -7.38
CA ASP A 98 8.51 -10.56 -6.46
C ASP A 98 8.47 -9.83 -5.10
N PRO A 99 7.47 -10.13 -4.25
CA PRO A 99 7.37 -9.51 -2.93
C PRO A 99 8.58 -9.67 -2.00
N ASP A 100 9.42 -10.67 -2.26
CA ASP A 100 10.63 -11.01 -1.51
C ASP A 100 11.89 -10.36 -2.13
N GLY A 101 11.71 -9.53 -3.16
CA GLY A 101 12.78 -8.78 -3.83
C GLY A 101 13.58 -9.59 -4.85
N GLN A 102 13.09 -10.76 -5.25
CA GLN A 102 13.68 -11.53 -6.35
C GLN A 102 13.28 -10.92 -7.69
N ALA A 103 14.24 -10.77 -8.58
CA ALA A 103 13.99 -10.13 -9.87
C ALA A 103 13.77 -11.17 -10.97
N THR A 104 12.85 -10.88 -11.88
CA THR A 104 12.77 -11.52 -13.19
C THR A 104 12.94 -10.45 -14.24
N VAL A 105 13.86 -10.67 -15.17
CA VAL A 105 14.06 -9.80 -16.32
C VAL A 105 13.81 -10.60 -17.58
N VAL A 106 13.10 -10.02 -18.53
CA VAL A 106 12.96 -10.54 -19.90
C VAL A 106 13.43 -9.49 -20.89
N TRP A 107 13.93 -9.90 -22.05
CA TRP A 107 14.37 -8.97 -23.09
C TRP A 107 14.31 -9.62 -24.45
N ARG A 108 14.30 -8.78 -25.50
CA ARG A 108 14.49 -9.24 -26.88
C ARG A 108 15.97 -9.34 -27.17
N SER A 109 16.45 -10.51 -27.60
CA SER A 109 17.81 -10.71 -28.05
C SER A 109 17.86 -10.82 -29.58
N VAL A 110 18.94 -10.34 -30.19
CA VAL A 110 19.22 -10.57 -31.61
C VAL A 110 20.17 -11.76 -31.72
N ALA A 111 19.81 -12.72 -32.56
CA ALA A 111 20.65 -13.84 -32.94
C ALA A 111 20.81 -13.85 -34.46
N THR A 112 21.98 -14.23 -34.96
CA THR A 112 22.16 -14.46 -36.41
C THR A 112 22.13 -15.96 -36.64
N VAL A 113 21.10 -16.45 -37.32
CA VAL A 113 20.89 -17.86 -37.67
C VAL A 113 20.96 -17.98 -39.19
N ASP A 114 21.86 -18.82 -39.70
CA ASP A 114 22.06 -19.05 -41.15
C ASP A 114 22.26 -17.76 -41.98
N GLY A 115 22.87 -16.73 -41.37
CA GLY A 115 23.13 -15.43 -42.00
C GLY A 115 21.95 -14.45 -41.99
N ALA A 116 20.83 -14.80 -41.35
CA ALA A 116 19.69 -13.93 -41.12
C ALA A 116 19.57 -13.53 -39.64
N ASP A 117 19.28 -12.26 -39.38
CA ASP A 117 19.02 -11.78 -38.02
C ASP A 117 17.62 -12.18 -37.56
N THR A 118 17.55 -13.03 -36.55
CA THR A 118 16.34 -13.44 -35.83
C THR A 118 16.25 -12.71 -34.48
N THR A 119 15.04 -12.58 -33.95
CA THR A 119 14.81 -11.95 -32.65
C THR A 119 14.13 -12.94 -31.72
N GLU A 120 14.75 -13.22 -30.59
CA GLU A 120 14.28 -14.22 -29.62
C GLU A 120 13.92 -13.56 -28.28
N ALA A 121 12.98 -14.14 -27.54
CA ALA A 121 12.68 -13.75 -26.17
C ALA A 121 13.61 -14.48 -25.20
N TRP A 122 14.24 -13.76 -24.28
CA TRP A 122 15.20 -14.28 -23.30
C TRP A 122 14.87 -13.81 -21.90
N THR A 123 15.39 -14.50 -20.89
CA THR A 123 15.17 -14.18 -19.47
C THR A 123 16.38 -14.50 -18.60
N ALA A 124 16.50 -13.77 -17.50
CA ALA A 124 17.35 -14.07 -16.36
C ALA A 124 16.61 -13.73 -15.07
N THR A 125 16.87 -14.49 -14.01
CA THR A 125 16.29 -14.29 -12.70
C THR A 125 17.37 -13.97 -11.67
N ARG A 126 17.07 -13.07 -10.73
CA ARG A 126 17.92 -12.81 -9.57
C ARG A 126 17.31 -13.52 -8.37
N SER A 127 18.02 -14.50 -7.84
CA SER A 127 17.71 -15.21 -6.60
C SER A 127 18.85 -15.06 -5.60
N ASP A 128 18.56 -14.66 -4.36
CA ASP A 128 19.56 -14.54 -3.28
C ASP A 128 20.78 -13.68 -3.68
N GLY A 129 20.50 -12.57 -4.37
CA GLY A 129 21.50 -11.61 -4.84
C GLY A 129 22.31 -12.08 -6.06
N ARG A 130 22.03 -13.25 -6.63
CA ARG A 130 22.74 -13.80 -7.80
C ARG A 130 21.82 -13.91 -9.01
N TRP A 131 22.31 -13.43 -10.16
CA TRP A 131 21.64 -13.62 -11.44
C TRP A 131 21.89 -15.03 -11.98
N SER A 132 20.85 -15.64 -12.53
CA SER A 132 20.93 -16.88 -13.30
C SER A 132 21.69 -16.65 -14.61
N THR A 133 22.11 -17.73 -15.25
CA THR A 133 22.46 -17.67 -16.67
C THR A 133 21.23 -17.27 -17.49
N ALA A 134 21.42 -16.46 -18.53
CA ALA A 134 20.37 -16.14 -19.47
C ALA A 134 19.88 -17.39 -20.20
N THR A 135 18.56 -17.54 -20.33
CA THR A 135 17.91 -18.66 -21.02
C THR A 135 16.86 -18.15 -22.01
N ALA A 136 16.69 -18.84 -23.14
CA ALA A 136 15.64 -18.52 -24.11
C ALA A 136 14.26 -18.87 -23.55
N LEU A 137 13.27 -18.01 -23.82
CA LEU A 137 11.85 -18.23 -23.58
C LEU A 137 11.11 -18.66 -24.86
N SER A 138 11.53 -18.13 -26.01
CA SER A 138 11.00 -18.51 -27.32
C SER A 138 11.79 -19.66 -27.94
N ALA A 139 11.24 -20.26 -29.00
CA ALA A 139 11.98 -21.20 -29.83
C ALA A 139 13.20 -20.54 -30.51
N ALA A 140 14.21 -21.35 -30.85
CA ALA A 140 15.37 -20.89 -31.60
C ALA A 140 14.95 -20.40 -32.99
N GLY A 141 15.49 -19.26 -33.42
CA GLY A 141 15.14 -18.65 -34.71
C GLY A 141 13.74 -18.04 -34.75
N ALA A 142 13.08 -17.84 -33.60
CA ALA A 142 11.85 -17.06 -33.52
C ALA A 142 12.07 -15.63 -34.06
N THR A 143 10.97 -14.99 -34.46
CA THR A 143 10.96 -13.57 -34.85
C THR A 143 9.99 -12.84 -33.96
N ILE A 144 10.50 -12.32 -32.84
CA ILE A 144 9.73 -11.47 -31.92
C ILE A 144 9.30 -10.20 -32.66
N THR A 145 7.99 -10.00 -32.74
CA THR A 145 7.30 -8.88 -33.38
C THR A 145 6.78 -7.83 -32.39
N ALA A 146 6.68 -8.17 -31.10
CA ALA A 146 6.36 -7.27 -29.98
C ALA A 146 7.29 -7.58 -28.81
N ASP A 147 7.87 -6.54 -28.19
CA ASP A 147 8.87 -6.70 -27.14
C ASP A 147 8.32 -7.50 -25.94
N PRO A 148 9.13 -8.39 -25.34
CA PRO A 148 8.67 -9.22 -24.24
C PRO A 148 8.46 -8.40 -22.98
N SER A 149 7.39 -8.71 -22.25
CA SER A 149 7.07 -8.12 -20.94
C SER A 149 7.01 -9.20 -19.87
N VAL A 150 7.22 -8.80 -18.61
CA VAL A 150 7.08 -9.70 -17.48
C VAL A 150 6.33 -9.06 -16.32
N LEU A 151 5.57 -9.90 -15.63
CA LEU A 151 4.89 -9.57 -14.37
C LEU A 151 5.22 -10.67 -13.35
N VAL A 152 5.34 -10.32 -12.07
CA VAL A 152 5.36 -11.30 -10.98
C VAL A 152 4.19 -11.01 -10.05
N ASP A 153 3.34 -12.01 -9.81
CA ASP A 153 2.21 -11.86 -8.92
C ASP A 153 2.59 -11.98 -7.43
N ALA A 154 1.64 -11.73 -6.54
CA ALA A 154 1.87 -11.80 -5.09
C ALA A 154 2.28 -13.19 -4.57
N THR A 155 2.08 -14.25 -5.36
CA THR A 155 2.52 -15.63 -5.03
C THR A 155 3.97 -15.89 -5.46
N GLY A 156 4.59 -14.95 -6.18
CA GLY A 156 5.90 -15.11 -6.79
C GLY A 156 5.87 -15.81 -8.14
N THR A 157 4.68 -16.02 -8.73
CA THR A 157 4.58 -16.62 -10.07
C THR A 157 4.86 -15.53 -11.12
N ALA A 158 5.90 -15.74 -11.92
CA ALA A 158 6.22 -14.88 -13.04
C ALA A 158 5.41 -15.28 -14.27
N THR A 159 4.86 -14.29 -14.99
CA THR A 159 4.23 -14.46 -16.30
C THR A 159 4.95 -13.57 -17.30
N ALA A 160 5.50 -14.18 -18.35
CA ALA A 160 6.10 -13.47 -19.47
C ALA A 160 5.16 -13.52 -20.67
N ALA A 161 5.09 -12.45 -21.44
CA ALA A 161 4.29 -12.38 -22.66
C ALA A 161 5.07 -11.72 -23.79
N TRP A 162 4.86 -12.19 -25.02
CA TRP A 162 5.46 -11.64 -26.23
C TRP A 162 4.57 -11.92 -27.44
N ALA A 163 4.92 -11.35 -28.59
CA ALA A 163 4.34 -11.77 -29.86
C ALA A 163 5.42 -12.23 -30.83
N GLU A 164 5.21 -13.37 -31.47
CA GLU A 164 6.03 -13.89 -32.55
C GLU A 164 5.14 -14.35 -33.70
N ASN A 165 5.52 -14.05 -34.95
CA ASN A 165 4.79 -14.51 -36.15
C ASN A 165 3.25 -14.38 -36.04
N CYS A 166 2.76 -13.27 -35.49
CA CYS A 166 1.32 -12.99 -35.34
C CYS A 166 0.59 -13.84 -34.31
N VAL A 167 1.34 -14.40 -33.37
CA VAL A 167 0.86 -15.17 -32.25
C VAL A 167 1.27 -14.46 -30.97
N VAL A 168 0.28 -14.07 -30.17
CA VAL A 168 0.53 -13.59 -28.81
C VAL A 168 0.69 -14.83 -27.93
N GLN A 169 1.82 -14.89 -27.23
CA GLN A 169 2.22 -16.03 -26.44
C GLN A 169 2.44 -15.62 -24.99
N VAL A 170 2.23 -16.56 -24.08
CA VAL A 170 2.53 -16.42 -22.66
C VAL A 170 3.28 -17.64 -22.14
N ALA A 171 4.21 -17.44 -21.22
CA ALA A 171 4.82 -18.51 -20.43
C ALA A 171 4.76 -18.12 -18.96
N THR A 172 4.60 -19.11 -18.08
CA THR A 172 4.54 -18.89 -16.63
C THR A 172 5.66 -19.65 -15.93
N ARG A 173 6.19 -19.08 -14.86
CA ARG A 173 7.19 -19.69 -13.99
C ARG A 173 6.75 -19.52 -12.54
N PRO A 174 6.43 -20.61 -11.82
CA PRO A 174 6.26 -20.56 -10.38
C PRO A 174 7.52 -19.99 -9.70
N ALA A 175 7.41 -19.46 -8.48
CA ALA A 175 8.50 -18.77 -7.77
C ALA A 175 9.86 -19.50 -7.78
N ARG A 176 9.86 -20.84 -7.84
CA ARG A 176 11.06 -21.70 -7.93
C ARG A 176 10.92 -22.81 -8.98
N GLY A 177 10.07 -22.60 -9.97
CA GLY A 177 9.82 -23.54 -11.06
C GLY A 177 10.65 -23.24 -12.30
N SER A 178 10.55 -24.11 -13.28
CA SER A 178 10.96 -23.80 -14.65
C SER A 178 9.84 -23.05 -15.37
N TRP A 179 10.20 -22.29 -16.40
CA TRP A 179 9.22 -21.72 -17.31
C TRP A 179 8.41 -22.84 -17.97
N SER A 180 7.11 -22.64 -18.11
CA SER A 180 6.26 -23.48 -18.93
C SER A 180 6.67 -23.38 -20.39
N ALA A 181 6.24 -24.35 -21.20
CA ALA A 181 6.25 -24.15 -22.64
C ALA A 181 5.41 -22.91 -23.01
N PRO A 182 5.80 -22.14 -24.05
CA PRO A 182 5.00 -21.04 -24.55
C PRO A 182 3.60 -21.50 -24.95
N ARG A 183 2.59 -20.74 -24.52
CA ARG A 183 1.18 -21.01 -24.81
C ARG A 183 0.60 -19.87 -25.63
N GLU A 184 -0.11 -20.22 -26.69
CA GLU A 184 -0.86 -19.26 -27.51
C GLU A 184 -2.03 -18.66 -26.73
N LEU A 185 -2.08 -17.33 -26.67
CA LEU A 185 -3.19 -16.55 -26.15
C LEU A 185 -4.12 -16.10 -27.28
N TRP A 186 -3.53 -15.74 -28.43
CA TRP A 186 -4.24 -15.28 -29.60
C TRP A 186 -3.40 -15.48 -30.86
N ARG A 187 -4.07 -15.69 -31.99
CA ARG A 187 -3.46 -15.78 -33.32
C ARG A 187 -4.31 -15.03 -34.33
N ASP A 188 -3.63 -14.37 -35.27
CA ASP A 188 -4.27 -13.88 -36.48
C ASP A 188 -4.57 -15.06 -37.43
N THR A 189 -5.86 -15.38 -37.61
CA THR A 189 -6.30 -16.43 -38.54
C THR A 189 -6.53 -15.93 -39.96
N THR A 190 -6.38 -14.64 -40.23
CA THR A 190 -6.65 -14.05 -41.55
C THR A 190 -5.54 -14.32 -42.56
N GLY A 191 -4.34 -14.70 -42.09
CA GLY A 191 -3.19 -15.05 -42.95
C GLY A 191 -2.55 -13.87 -43.68
N THR A 192 -3.04 -12.65 -43.49
CA THR A 192 -2.58 -11.40 -44.15
C THR A 192 -1.78 -10.50 -43.20
N CYS A 193 -1.30 -11.09 -42.12
CA CYS A 193 -0.70 -10.39 -41.00
C CYS A 193 0.37 -9.39 -41.47
N ALA A 194 0.06 -8.11 -41.27
CA ALA A 194 0.97 -7.01 -41.53
C ALA A 194 1.44 -6.45 -40.18
N LEU A 195 2.09 -7.29 -39.38
CA LEU A 195 2.83 -6.77 -38.22
C LEU A 195 4.09 -6.08 -38.76
N TYR A 196 3.92 -4.82 -39.16
CA TYR A 196 4.99 -3.85 -38.94
C TYR A 196 5.42 -4.03 -37.49
N ARG A 197 6.71 -4.27 -37.20
CA ARG A 197 7.24 -4.38 -35.82
C ARG A 197 6.49 -3.40 -34.93
N ILE A 198 5.54 -3.92 -34.16
CA ILE A 198 4.79 -3.09 -33.24
C ILE A 198 5.65 -3.15 -32.00
N ALA A 199 6.50 -2.14 -31.81
CA ALA A 199 7.39 -2.04 -30.65
C ALA A 199 6.62 -1.83 -29.32
N THR A 200 5.34 -2.16 -29.26
CA THR A 200 4.55 -2.08 -28.04
C THR A 200 4.49 -3.46 -27.39
N PRO A 201 4.87 -3.57 -26.10
CA PRO A 201 4.84 -4.84 -25.40
C PRO A 201 3.40 -5.31 -25.15
N VAL A 202 3.24 -6.60 -24.89
CA VAL A 202 1.99 -7.12 -24.32
C VAL A 202 1.88 -6.62 -22.89
N ALA A 203 0.92 -5.76 -22.57
CA ALA A 203 0.78 -5.23 -21.22
C ALA A 203 0.15 -6.29 -20.28
N LEU A 204 0.70 -6.45 -19.08
CA LEU A 204 0.30 -7.48 -18.10
C LEU A 204 -0.04 -6.83 -16.75
N GLY A 205 -1.07 -7.35 -16.08
CA GLY A 205 -1.36 -7.03 -14.67
C GLY A 205 -2.09 -8.19 -13.99
N ALA A 206 -1.92 -8.38 -12.68
CA ALA A 206 -2.52 -9.50 -11.96
C ALA A 206 -3.30 -9.05 -10.73
N ASP A 207 -4.36 -9.79 -10.43
CA ASP A 207 -5.11 -9.62 -9.18
C ASP A 207 -4.52 -10.46 -8.03
N ARG A 208 -5.04 -10.30 -6.80
CA ARG A 208 -4.51 -11.02 -5.63
C ARG A 208 -4.57 -12.55 -5.73
N SER A 209 -5.41 -13.06 -6.62
CA SER A 209 -5.55 -14.50 -6.83
C SER A 209 -4.50 -15.07 -7.78
N GLY A 210 -3.65 -14.22 -8.36
CA GLY A 210 -2.68 -14.59 -9.40
C GLY A 210 -3.31 -14.65 -10.79
N ARG A 211 -4.56 -14.17 -10.97
CA ARG A 211 -5.16 -14.12 -12.31
C ARG A 211 -4.64 -12.92 -13.08
N VAL A 212 -3.97 -13.20 -14.19
CA VAL A 212 -3.35 -12.21 -15.06
C VAL A 212 -4.38 -11.67 -16.06
N THR A 213 -4.40 -10.36 -16.30
CA THR A 213 -5.00 -9.76 -17.49
C THR A 213 -3.88 -9.35 -18.42
N ALA A 214 -4.01 -9.71 -19.69
CA ALA A 214 -3.10 -9.30 -20.75
C ALA A 214 -3.86 -8.39 -21.72
N ALA A 215 -3.21 -7.32 -22.18
CA ALA A 215 -3.70 -6.46 -23.25
C ALA A 215 -2.63 -6.35 -24.33
N TRP A 216 -3.03 -6.40 -25.59
CA TRP A 216 -2.11 -6.32 -26.72
C TRP A 216 -2.72 -5.57 -27.90
N GLN A 217 -1.83 -5.10 -28.75
CA GLN A 217 -2.18 -4.60 -30.07
C GLN A 217 -1.97 -5.71 -31.10
N ALA A 218 -2.88 -5.81 -32.07
CA ALA A 218 -2.72 -6.67 -33.23
C ALA A 218 -3.18 -5.96 -34.50
N GLY A 219 -2.65 -6.37 -35.66
CA GLY A 219 -3.01 -5.80 -36.96
C GLY A 219 -3.17 -6.87 -38.03
N HIS A 220 -4.24 -6.78 -38.82
CA HIS A 220 -4.51 -7.67 -39.96
C HIS A 220 -4.97 -6.87 -41.18
N ARG A 221 -4.71 -7.35 -42.40
CA ARG A 221 -5.33 -6.78 -43.61
C ARG A 221 -6.61 -7.56 -43.93
N LEU A 222 -7.68 -6.88 -44.29
CA LEU A 222 -8.92 -7.58 -44.66
C LEU A 222 -8.81 -8.29 -46.02
N SER A 223 -7.91 -7.84 -46.90
CA SER A 223 -7.57 -8.48 -48.18
C SER A 223 -6.14 -8.13 -48.60
N VAL A 224 -5.59 -8.84 -49.59
CA VAL A 224 -4.25 -8.57 -50.16
C VAL A 224 -4.19 -7.19 -50.83
N ASP A 225 -5.33 -6.68 -51.31
CA ASP A 225 -5.48 -5.41 -52.02
C ASP A 225 -5.80 -4.22 -51.09
N ASP A 226 -6.06 -4.47 -49.80
CA ASP A 226 -6.38 -3.41 -48.84
C ASP A 226 -5.13 -2.61 -48.45
N ALA A 227 -5.11 -1.33 -48.81
CA ALA A 227 -3.98 -0.45 -48.59
C ALA A 227 -3.76 -0.08 -47.11
N ARG A 228 -4.73 -0.35 -46.21
CA ARG A 228 -4.60 0.00 -44.78
C ARG A 228 -4.95 -1.19 -43.87
N PRO A 229 -3.99 -1.71 -43.06
CA PRO A 229 -4.28 -2.75 -42.09
C PRO A 229 -5.25 -2.24 -41.02
N ARG A 230 -6.22 -3.07 -40.61
CA ARG A 230 -7.04 -2.83 -39.42
C ARG A 230 -6.22 -3.16 -38.19
N ARG A 231 -6.14 -2.22 -37.25
CA ARG A 231 -5.49 -2.41 -35.95
C ARG A 231 -6.55 -2.59 -34.87
N ILE A 232 -6.34 -3.57 -34.01
CA ILE A 232 -7.19 -3.84 -32.85
C ILE A 232 -6.38 -3.67 -31.57
N LEU A 233 -7.06 -3.22 -30.53
CA LEU A 233 -6.63 -3.37 -29.15
C LEU A 233 -7.49 -4.46 -28.53
N ALA A 234 -6.87 -5.50 -27.99
CA ALA A 234 -7.57 -6.61 -27.38
C ALA A 234 -7.05 -6.88 -25.97
N ALA A 235 -7.90 -7.48 -25.14
CA ALA A 235 -7.51 -7.95 -23.82
C ALA A 235 -8.12 -9.32 -23.51
N ALA A 236 -7.40 -10.13 -22.75
CA ALA A 236 -7.87 -11.41 -22.22
C ALA A 236 -7.49 -11.54 -20.75
N ARG A 237 -8.24 -12.35 -20.00
CA ARG A 237 -8.02 -12.58 -18.58
C ARG A 237 -7.83 -14.06 -18.29
N GLY A 238 -6.83 -14.38 -17.48
CA GLY A 238 -6.63 -15.68 -16.86
C GLY A 238 -7.86 -16.07 -16.04
N ILE A 239 -8.46 -17.20 -16.39
CA ILE A 239 -9.51 -17.89 -15.66
C ILE A 239 -8.89 -18.64 -14.46
N SER A 240 -7.68 -19.16 -14.64
CA SER A 240 -6.86 -19.79 -13.59
C SER A 240 -5.51 -19.05 -13.50
N PRO A 241 -4.87 -18.99 -12.32
CA PRO A 241 -3.53 -18.42 -12.18
C PRO A 241 -2.45 -19.11 -13.02
N THR A 242 -2.71 -20.35 -13.47
CA THR A 242 -1.67 -21.19 -14.07
C THR A 242 -1.82 -21.45 -15.58
N SER A 243 -3.00 -21.34 -16.19
CA SER A 243 -3.13 -21.82 -17.59
C SER A 243 -4.37 -21.41 -18.39
N ASP A 244 -5.52 -21.17 -17.78
CA ASP A 244 -6.75 -20.98 -18.55
C ASP A 244 -6.99 -19.49 -18.79
N TRP A 245 -7.38 -19.11 -20.02
CA TRP A 245 -7.60 -17.72 -20.41
C TRP A 245 -8.98 -17.56 -21.06
N SER A 246 -9.60 -16.42 -20.85
CA SER A 246 -10.84 -16.02 -21.52
C SER A 246 -10.61 -15.85 -23.01
N ALA A 247 -11.69 -15.90 -23.79
CA ALA A 247 -11.64 -15.41 -25.16
C ALA A 247 -11.20 -13.92 -25.17
N PRO A 248 -10.39 -13.49 -26.16
CA PRO A 248 -10.01 -12.10 -26.31
C PRO A 248 -11.20 -11.19 -26.54
N THR A 249 -11.23 -10.05 -25.85
CA THR A 249 -12.23 -8.99 -26.03
C THR A 249 -11.58 -7.80 -26.74
N THR A 250 -12.19 -7.34 -27.84
CA THR A 250 -11.73 -6.14 -28.56
C THR A 250 -12.18 -4.87 -27.83
N LEU A 251 -11.22 -4.04 -27.42
CA LEU A 251 -11.43 -2.74 -26.78
C LEU A 251 -11.52 -1.59 -27.79
N ALA A 252 -10.74 -1.69 -28.87
CA ALA A 252 -10.74 -0.73 -29.96
C ALA A 252 -10.46 -1.43 -31.30
N SER A 253 -11.03 -0.91 -32.38
CA SER A 253 -10.77 -1.34 -33.76
C SER A 253 -10.73 -0.10 -34.65
N VAL A 254 -9.56 0.21 -35.21
CA VAL A 254 -9.37 1.36 -36.09
C VAL A 254 -8.83 0.94 -37.45
N THR A 255 -9.16 1.71 -38.48
CA THR A 255 -8.64 1.59 -39.86
C THR A 255 -7.45 2.53 -40.11
N THR A 256 -6.97 3.21 -39.07
CA THR A 256 -5.85 4.16 -39.13
C THR A 256 -4.52 3.48 -38.82
N SER A 257 -3.42 4.12 -39.26
CA SER A 257 -2.07 3.54 -39.22
C SER A 257 -1.40 3.53 -37.84
N ALA A 258 -1.94 4.22 -36.82
CA ALA A 258 -1.31 4.29 -35.50
C ALA A 258 -2.33 4.21 -34.35
N LEU A 259 -2.29 3.08 -33.63
CA LEU A 259 -2.68 2.98 -32.23
C LEU A 259 -1.38 2.94 -31.41
N GLY A 260 -1.28 3.73 -30.34
CA GLY A 260 -0.22 3.62 -29.34
C GLY A 260 -0.74 2.95 -28.05
N GLY A 261 0.16 2.30 -27.31
CA GLY A 261 -0.20 1.42 -26.19
C GLY A 261 -0.30 -0.07 -26.59
N PRO A 262 -0.88 -0.95 -25.76
CA PRO A 262 -1.59 -0.64 -24.50
C PRO A 262 -0.67 -0.31 -23.33
N SER A 263 -1.18 0.54 -22.43
CA SER A 263 -0.83 0.46 -21.01
C SER A 263 -1.98 -0.22 -20.25
N LEU A 264 -1.65 -1.05 -19.28
CA LEU A 264 -2.62 -1.82 -18.50
C LEU A 264 -2.23 -1.80 -17.03
N ALA A 265 -3.15 -1.34 -16.18
CA ALA A 265 -3.07 -1.50 -14.76
C ALA A 265 -4.18 -2.45 -14.29
N VAL A 266 -3.87 -3.33 -13.33
CA VAL A 266 -4.84 -4.23 -12.70
C VAL A 266 -4.72 -4.07 -11.20
N ASP A 267 -5.82 -3.80 -10.53
CA ASP A 267 -5.85 -3.75 -9.08
C ASP A 267 -5.99 -5.15 -8.47
N VAL A 268 -5.80 -5.16 -7.17
CA VAL A 268 -5.84 -6.32 -6.27
C VAL A 268 -7.17 -7.10 -6.29
N ASP A 269 -8.28 -6.43 -6.57
CA ASP A 269 -9.63 -7.01 -6.67
C ASP A 269 -9.94 -7.49 -8.11
N GLY A 270 -9.03 -7.21 -9.05
CA GLY A 270 -9.15 -7.53 -10.47
C GLY A 270 -9.87 -6.47 -11.30
N ARG A 271 -10.07 -5.26 -10.78
CA ARG A 271 -10.42 -4.11 -11.62
C ARG A 271 -9.27 -3.86 -12.58
N ALA A 272 -9.57 -3.54 -13.82
CA ALA A 272 -8.55 -3.23 -14.81
C ALA A 272 -8.78 -1.85 -15.41
N LEU A 273 -7.70 -1.17 -15.76
CA LEU A 273 -7.68 0.09 -16.48
C LEU A 273 -6.72 -0.09 -17.65
N ALA A 274 -7.27 -0.13 -18.85
CA ALA A 274 -6.50 -0.15 -20.08
C ALA A 274 -6.53 1.25 -20.71
N ALA A 275 -5.37 1.75 -21.12
CA ALA A 275 -5.22 3.04 -21.79
C ALA A 275 -4.46 2.88 -23.11
N TRP A 276 -4.85 3.67 -24.11
CA TRP A 276 -4.26 3.65 -25.45
C TRP A 276 -4.43 5.01 -26.14
N SER A 277 -3.66 5.25 -27.20
CA SER A 277 -3.83 6.43 -28.05
C SER A 277 -4.35 6.05 -29.43
N GLU A 278 -5.25 6.86 -29.94
CA GLU A 278 -5.81 6.76 -31.29
C GLU A 278 -5.35 7.97 -32.10
N ASN A 279 -4.65 7.75 -33.21
CA ASN A 279 -4.18 8.84 -34.04
C ASN A 279 -5.36 9.71 -34.55
N GLY A 280 -5.28 11.01 -34.29
CA GLY A 280 -6.32 12.00 -34.59
C GLY A 280 -7.49 12.02 -33.60
N ALA A 281 -7.51 11.11 -32.62
CA ALA A 281 -8.59 10.95 -31.65
C ALA A 281 -8.14 11.12 -30.18
N GLY A 282 -6.82 11.15 -29.93
CA GLY A 282 -6.23 11.41 -28.62
C GLY A 282 -6.13 10.18 -27.71
N ALA A 283 -6.01 10.44 -26.41
CA ALA A 283 -5.96 9.40 -25.38
C ALA A 283 -7.35 8.80 -25.11
N ARG A 284 -7.37 7.48 -24.97
CA ARG A 284 -8.55 6.66 -24.64
C ARG A 284 -8.24 5.77 -23.46
N ALA A 285 -9.29 5.40 -22.74
CA ALA A 285 -9.19 4.38 -21.72
C ALA A 285 -10.51 3.65 -21.50
N ALA A 286 -10.43 2.42 -21.04
CA ALA A 286 -11.57 1.61 -20.62
C ALA A 286 -11.26 0.99 -19.27
N THR A 287 -12.29 0.90 -18.42
CA THR A 287 -12.20 0.23 -17.13
C THR A 287 -12.99 -1.07 -17.14
N ARG A 288 -12.51 -2.06 -16.40
CA ARG A 288 -13.25 -3.29 -16.11
C ARG A 288 -13.48 -3.35 -14.60
N PRO A 289 -14.72 -3.56 -14.13
CA PRO A 289 -14.98 -3.73 -12.71
C PRO A 289 -14.40 -5.05 -12.17
N ALA A 290 -14.30 -5.14 -10.84
CA ALA A 290 -13.89 -6.35 -10.16
C ALA A 290 -14.97 -7.45 -10.32
N GLY A 291 -14.53 -8.71 -10.41
CA GLY A 291 -15.43 -9.85 -10.53
C GLY A 291 -14.70 -11.13 -10.82
N SER A 292 -15.28 -12.27 -10.41
CA SER A 292 -14.74 -13.61 -10.67
C SER A 292 -15.15 -14.19 -12.01
N ASP A 293 -16.12 -13.59 -12.69
CA ASP A 293 -16.61 -14.03 -13.99
C ASP A 293 -15.70 -13.49 -15.12
N PRO A 294 -15.04 -14.36 -15.91
CA PRO A 294 -14.23 -13.93 -17.05
C PRO A 294 -15.02 -13.23 -18.16
N ALA A 295 -16.36 -13.29 -18.13
CA ALA A 295 -17.25 -12.58 -19.04
C ALA A 295 -17.61 -11.15 -18.59
N VAL A 296 -17.08 -10.67 -17.45
CA VAL A 296 -17.27 -9.26 -17.04
C VAL A 296 -16.75 -8.34 -18.15
N ALA A 297 -17.71 -7.67 -18.80
CA ALA A 297 -17.42 -6.77 -19.89
C ALA A 297 -16.62 -5.57 -19.41
N TRP A 298 -15.77 -5.07 -20.30
CA TRP A 298 -15.18 -3.75 -20.15
C TRP A 298 -16.28 -2.69 -20.26
N ASN A 299 -16.18 -1.65 -19.44
CA ASN A 299 -17.02 -0.47 -19.54
C ASN A 299 -16.77 0.23 -20.89
N ALA A 300 -17.72 1.06 -21.30
CA ALA A 300 -17.59 1.86 -22.51
C ALA A 300 -16.31 2.70 -22.49
N THR A 301 -15.63 2.75 -23.64
CA THR A 301 -14.41 3.54 -23.83
C THR A 301 -14.68 5.01 -23.54
N ALA A 302 -13.85 5.58 -22.66
CA ALA A 302 -13.83 6.99 -22.34
C ALA A 302 -12.77 7.73 -23.16
N THR A 303 -13.07 8.98 -23.48
CA THR A 303 -12.15 9.92 -24.14
C THR A 303 -11.45 10.76 -23.09
N LEU A 304 -10.11 10.68 -23.03
CA LEU A 304 -9.29 11.45 -22.09
C LEU A 304 -8.75 12.74 -22.69
N SER A 305 -8.45 12.74 -23.99
CA SER A 305 -8.09 13.95 -24.75
C SER A 305 -8.65 13.88 -26.18
N SER A 306 -8.80 15.06 -26.81
CA SER A 306 -9.43 15.19 -28.13
C SER A 306 -8.46 15.42 -29.29
N ALA A 307 -7.15 15.31 -29.07
CA ALA A 307 -6.12 15.49 -30.10
C ALA A 307 -4.79 14.79 -29.73
N GLY A 308 -3.94 14.55 -30.74
CA GLY A 308 -2.58 14.01 -30.60
C GLY A 308 -2.43 12.49 -30.65
N THR A 309 -1.19 12.01 -30.50
CA THR A 309 -0.81 10.59 -30.32
C THR A 309 -0.03 10.43 -29.01
N PRO A 310 -0.67 10.63 -27.85
CA PRO A 310 0.02 10.57 -26.55
C PRO A 310 0.66 9.19 -26.33
N LEU A 311 1.91 9.19 -25.84
CA LEU A 311 2.43 8.06 -25.08
C LEU A 311 1.78 8.10 -23.69
N LEU A 312 1.47 6.92 -23.15
CA LEU A 312 0.63 6.75 -21.97
C LEU A 312 1.24 5.71 -21.03
N ASP A 313 1.09 5.96 -19.74
CA ASP A 313 1.35 4.98 -18.71
C ASP A 313 0.19 4.94 -17.71
N SER A 314 -0.06 3.79 -17.08
CA SER A 314 -1.19 3.58 -16.19
C SER A 314 -0.81 2.71 -15.00
N ALA A 315 -1.32 3.07 -13.83
CA ALA A 315 -1.07 2.38 -12.58
C ALA A 315 -2.28 2.46 -11.65
N TYR A 316 -2.34 1.58 -10.65
CA TYR A 316 -3.33 1.61 -9.56
C TYR A 316 -2.63 1.91 -8.23
N ASP A 317 -3.29 2.64 -7.33
CA ASP A 317 -2.90 2.70 -5.92
C ASP A 317 -3.40 1.46 -5.14
N GLY A 318 -2.89 1.27 -3.92
CA GLY A 318 -3.29 0.19 -3.00
C GLY A 318 -4.77 0.26 -2.56
N HIS A 319 -5.48 1.33 -2.92
CA HIS A 319 -6.91 1.54 -2.68
C HIS A 319 -7.79 1.30 -3.92
N GLY A 320 -7.22 0.82 -5.03
CA GLY A 320 -7.96 0.53 -6.26
C GLY A 320 -8.35 1.77 -7.06
N ARG A 321 -7.63 2.88 -6.92
CA ARG A 321 -7.75 4.06 -7.79
C ARG A 321 -6.75 3.96 -8.92
N GLY A 322 -7.26 3.83 -10.14
CA GLY A 322 -6.43 3.80 -11.34
C GLY A 322 -6.07 5.22 -11.77
N VAL A 323 -4.87 5.42 -12.26
CA VAL A 323 -4.40 6.69 -12.82
C VAL A 323 -3.78 6.41 -14.18
N VAL A 324 -4.11 7.24 -15.17
CA VAL A 324 -3.46 7.27 -16.48
C VAL A 324 -2.68 8.57 -16.59
N ALA A 325 -1.38 8.51 -16.83
CA ALA A 325 -0.55 9.65 -17.18
C ALA A 325 -0.39 9.73 -18.71
N PHE A 326 -0.47 10.95 -19.26
CA PHE A 326 -0.35 11.16 -20.71
C PHE A 326 0.12 12.58 -21.03
N ALA A 327 0.81 12.73 -22.16
CA ALA A 327 1.25 14.01 -22.67
C ALA A 327 0.46 14.40 -23.93
N THR A 328 -0.25 15.52 -23.89
CA THR A 328 -1.02 16.03 -25.03
C THR A 328 -0.19 17.04 -25.81
N PRO A 329 0.20 16.74 -27.07
CA PRO A 329 0.93 17.67 -27.91
C PRO A 329 -0.02 18.72 -28.47
N ASP A 330 0.37 19.99 -28.33
CA ASP A 330 -0.22 21.20 -28.93
C ASP A 330 -1.77 21.25 -29.02
N LEU A 331 -2.38 22.01 -28.13
CA LEU A 331 -3.84 22.22 -28.10
C LEU A 331 -4.36 23.22 -29.15
N GLY A 332 -3.53 23.63 -30.11
CA GLY A 332 -3.84 24.68 -31.09
C GLY A 332 -3.63 26.10 -30.57
N ASP A 333 -3.25 26.24 -29.29
CA ASP A 333 -2.76 27.48 -28.66
C ASP A 333 -1.22 27.48 -28.51
N GLY A 334 -0.53 26.48 -29.06
CA GLY A 334 0.93 26.34 -28.99
C GLY A 334 1.44 25.67 -27.72
N ARG A 335 0.57 25.13 -26.85
CA ARG A 335 0.97 24.53 -25.56
C ARG A 335 0.94 23.01 -25.56
N SER A 336 1.98 22.41 -24.99
CA SER A 336 2.01 20.98 -24.64
C SER A 336 1.72 20.79 -23.15
N LEU A 337 0.90 19.80 -22.79
CA LEU A 337 0.56 19.50 -21.40
C LEU A 337 1.02 18.10 -21.00
N VAL A 338 1.44 17.96 -19.75
CA VAL A 338 1.49 16.66 -19.05
C VAL A 338 0.27 16.58 -18.16
N GLN A 339 -0.51 15.52 -18.30
CA GLN A 339 -1.81 15.37 -17.64
C GLN A 339 -1.96 13.99 -17.01
N VAL A 340 -2.89 13.89 -16.06
CA VAL A 340 -3.34 12.64 -15.47
C VAL A 340 -4.86 12.55 -15.46
N ALA A 341 -5.42 11.38 -15.72
CA ALA A 341 -6.83 11.07 -15.50
C ALA A 341 -6.95 9.99 -14.43
N ARG A 342 -7.93 10.10 -13.53
CA ARG A 342 -8.13 9.15 -12.41
C ARG A 342 -9.42 8.38 -12.57
N ALA A 343 -9.36 7.06 -12.42
CA ALA A 343 -10.52 6.19 -12.29
C ALA A 343 -11.02 6.21 -10.84
N SER A 344 -12.32 6.43 -10.67
CA SER A 344 -13.01 6.32 -9.39
C SER A 344 -12.98 4.88 -8.88
N ALA A 345 -12.60 4.68 -7.61
CA ALA A 345 -12.61 3.36 -6.98
C ALA A 345 -14.02 2.75 -6.83
N ALA A 346 -15.08 3.57 -6.84
CA ALA A 346 -16.44 3.12 -6.60
C ALA A 346 -17.07 2.44 -7.82
N ASP A 347 -16.83 2.99 -9.01
CA ASP A 347 -17.54 2.64 -10.26
C ASP A 347 -16.61 2.57 -11.48
N GLY A 348 -15.32 2.86 -11.32
CA GLY A 348 -14.35 2.88 -12.42
C GLY A 348 -14.55 4.05 -13.39
N ALA A 349 -15.39 5.05 -13.05
CA ALA A 349 -15.61 6.21 -13.89
C ALA A 349 -14.35 7.09 -13.94
N LEU A 350 -13.92 7.48 -15.14
CA LEU A 350 -12.77 8.36 -15.34
C LEU A 350 -13.14 9.81 -15.08
N GLN A 351 -12.39 10.45 -14.19
CA GLN A 351 -12.47 11.87 -13.92
C GLN A 351 -11.85 12.68 -15.06
N PRO A 352 -12.26 13.96 -15.24
CA PRO A 352 -11.60 14.86 -16.18
C PRO A 352 -10.09 14.93 -15.93
N ALA A 353 -9.33 15.06 -17.01
CA ALA A 353 -7.88 15.14 -16.94
C ALA A 353 -7.42 16.35 -16.12
N GLN A 354 -6.53 16.12 -15.17
CA GLN A 354 -5.85 17.14 -14.39
C GLN A 354 -4.48 17.43 -15.01
N THR A 355 -4.14 18.71 -15.14
CA THR A 355 -2.79 19.12 -15.56
C THR A 355 -1.77 18.93 -14.44
N VAL A 356 -0.67 18.24 -14.77
CA VAL A 356 0.54 18.09 -13.96
C VAL A 356 1.51 19.24 -14.27
N ALA A 357 1.75 19.48 -15.56
CA ALA A 357 2.66 20.52 -16.04
C ALA A 357 2.14 21.14 -17.34
N THR A 358 2.42 22.43 -17.50
CA THR A 358 2.19 23.20 -18.73
C THR A 358 3.53 23.63 -19.28
N LEU A 359 3.88 23.23 -20.50
CA LEU A 359 5.14 23.59 -21.12
C LEU A 359 5.05 24.95 -21.83
N PRO A 360 6.15 25.74 -21.87
CA PRO A 360 6.19 27.01 -22.60
C PRO A 360 5.94 26.84 -24.11
N ASP A 361 5.33 27.85 -24.73
CA ASP A 361 4.78 27.80 -26.09
C ASP A 361 5.78 27.40 -27.20
N GLY A 362 5.30 26.61 -28.17
CA GLY A 362 5.79 26.54 -29.56
C GLY A 362 7.13 25.85 -29.88
N VAL A 363 7.97 25.57 -28.88
CA VAL A 363 9.30 24.92 -29.09
C VAL A 363 9.46 23.62 -28.30
N TYR A 364 8.63 23.41 -27.26
CA TYR A 364 8.79 22.29 -26.33
C TYR A 364 7.61 21.31 -26.33
N SER A 365 7.91 20.03 -26.54
CA SER A 365 7.00 18.89 -26.45
C SER A 365 7.36 18.04 -25.23
N ALA A 366 6.35 17.49 -24.57
CA ALA A 366 6.52 16.47 -23.55
C ALA A 366 6.11 15.11 -24.13
N ALA A 367 6.83 14.06 -23.74
CA ALA A 367 6.59 12.73 -24.22
C ALA A 367 7.00 11.66 -23.19
N ALA A 368 6.56 10.43 -23.46
CA ALA A 368 6.83 9.23 -22.67
C ALA A 368 6.65 9.45 -21.15
N PRO A 369 5.45 9.82 -20.68
CA PRO A 369 5.22 9.91 -19.24
C PRO A 369 5.26 8.52 -18.61
N ALA A 370 6.02 8.36 -17.53
CA ALA A 370 6.05 7.19 -16.67
C ALA A 370 5.44 7.53 -15.31
N LEU A 371 4.66 6.62 -14.75
CA LEU A 371 3.82 6.85 -13.57
C LEU A 371 4.11 5.82 -12.48
N ALA A 372 4.32 6.30 -11.25
CA ALA A 372 4.37 5.45 -10.06
C ALA A 372 3.37 5.95 -9.00
N LEU A 373 2.69 5.04 -8.32
CA LEU A 373 1.82 5.29 -7.17
C LEU A 373 2.36 4.54 -5.94
N ASP A 374 2.34 5.19 -4.77
CA ASP A 374 2.40 4.46 -3.49
C ASP A 374 1.02 3.92 -3.08
N ASP A 375 0.99 3.07 -2.05
CA ASP A 375 -0.24 2.41 -1.57
C ASP A 375 -1.30 3.43 -1.08
N GLU A 376 -0.86 4.56 -0.55
CA GLU A 376 -1.71 5.65 -0.09
C GLU A 376 -2.27 6.52 -1.23
N GLY A 377 -1.72 6.39 -2.43
CA GLY A 377 -2.10 7.12 -3.63
C GLY A 377 -1.38 8.46 -3.82
N ALA A 378 -0.21 8.64 -3.22
CA ALA A 378 0.74 9.64 -3.70
C ALA A 378 1.29 9.18 -5.06
N ALA A 379 1.45 10.13 -5.96
CA ALA A 379 1.76 9.86 -7.36
C ALA A 379 3.03 10.60 -7.77
N VAL A 380 3.87 9.96 -8.58
CA VAL A 380 4.96 10.62 -9.32
C VAL A 380 4.76 10.37 -10.80
N VAL A 381 4.86 11.44 -11.59
CA VAL A 381 4.94 11.37 -13.04
C VAL A 381 6.30 11.89 -13.46
N ALA A 382 7.06 11.08 -14.18
CA ALA A 382 8.27 11.48 -14.87
C ALA A 382 8.00 11.56 -16.37
N TRP A 383 8.61 12.49 -17.10
CA TRP A 383 8.45 12.61 -18.56
C TRP A 383 9.73 13.14 -19.20
N THR A 384 9.87 12.91 -20.49
CA THR A 384 10.91 13.56 -21.30
C THR A 384 10.33 14.78 -21.97
N GLN A 385 11.11 15.86 -21.99
CA GLN A 385 10.71 17.15 -22.53
C GLN A 385 11.80 17.64 -23.47
N SER A 386 11.41 18.09 -24.67
CA SER A 386 12.36 18.77 -25.56
C SER A 386 12.76 20.13 -24.98
N THR A 387 14.00 20.51 -25.24
CA THR A 387 14.64 21.75 -24.79
C THR A 387 15.33 22.41 -25.98
N ALA A 388 15.91 23.61 -25.79
CA ALA A 388 16.59 24.31 -26.88
C ALA A 388 17.83 23.57 -27.43
N SER A 389 18.39 22.64 -26.64
CA SER A 389 19.65 21.94 -26.93
C SER A 389 19.51 20.42 -27.10
N GLY A 390 18.29 19.87 -27.06
CA GLY A 390 18.05 18.42 -27.07
C GLY A 390 16.84 18.07 -26.21
N PHE A 391 16.95 17.05 -25.37
CA PHE A 391 15.89 16.63 -24.45
C PHE A 391 16.36 16.65 -22.99
N ALA A 392 15.41 16.70 -22.07
CA ALA A 392 15.65 16.60 -20.64
C ALA A 392 14.52 15.80 -19.98
N ALA A 393 14.85 14.97 -19.00
CA ALA A 393 13.88 14.27 -18.19
C ALA A 393 13.45 15.15 -17.01
N TYR A 394 12.15 15.18 -16.73
CA TYR A 394 11.53 15.90 -15.61
C TYR A 394 10.68 14.95 -14.77
N ALA A 395 10.41 15.33 -13.53
CA ALA A 395 9.40 14.69 -12.69
C ALA A 395 8.60 15.70 -11.88
N SER A 396 7.37 15.32 -11.53
CA SER A 396 6.52 16.01 -10.58
C SER A 396 5.81 14.99 -9.68
N ARG A 397 5.57 15.38 -8.43
CA ARG A 397 4.96 14.54 -7.40
C ARG A 397 3.66 15.17 -6.90
N ALA A 398 2.71 14.35 -6.50
CA ALA A 398 1.53 14.75 -5.74
C ALA A 398 1.40 13.88 -4.50
N ALA A 399 1.26 14.49 -3.32
CA ALA A 399 0.95 13.75 -2.10
C ALA A 399 -0.46 13.15 -2.18
N ALA A 400 -0.66 12.04 -1.45
CA ALA A 400 -1.95 11.35 -1.38
C ALA A 400 -3.10 12.31 -1.03
N GLY A 401 -4.11 12.40 -1.91
CA GLY A 401 -5.29 13.23 -1.70
C GLY A 401 -5.08 14.75 -1.77
N ALA A 402 -3.87 15.24 -2.07
CA ALA A 402 -3.59 16.68 -2.14
C ALA A 402 -4.33 17.38 -3.29
N GLY A 403 -4.61 16.66 -4.37
CA GLY A 403 -5.28 17.21 -5.55
C GLY A 403 -4.43 18.21 -6.34
N THR A 404 -3.17 18.44 -5.94
CA THR A 404 -2.21 19.36 -6.57
C THR A 404 -0.87 18.66 -6.77
N TRP A 405 -0.14 19.08 -7.81
CA TRP A 405 1.19 18.59 -8.15
C TRP A 405 2.27 19.61 -7.75
N ASP A 406 3.41 19.10 -7.30
CA ASP A 406 4.61 19.88 -7.03
C ASP A 406 5.17 20.47 -8.33
N ALA A 407 5.96 21.53 -8.21
CA ALA A 407 6.63 22.12 -9.37
C ALA A 407 7.54 21.07 -10.06
N PRO A 408 7.51 20.96 -11.40
CA PRO A 408 8.39 20.05 -12.13
C PRO A 408 9.87 20.25 -11.81
N VAL A 409 10.59 19.15 -11.62
CA VAL A 409 12.04 19.11 -11.35
C VAL A 409 12.74 18.41 -12.50
N ALA A 410 13.81 19.01 -13.03
CA ALA A 410 14.65 18.36 -14.04
C ALA A 410 15.52 17.27 -13.38
N LEU A 411 15.41 16.03 -13.89
CA LEU A 411 16.19 14.86 -13.45
C LEU A 411 17.56 14.81 -14.13
N ALA A 412 17.57 15.03 -15.45
CA ALA A 412 18.74 14.96 -16.31
C ALA A 412 18.54 15.89 -17.52
N GLY A 413 19.57 16.68 -17.84
CA GLY A 413 19.64 17.47 -19.07
C GLY A 413 20.53 16.81 -20.13
N ASP A 414 20.47 17.33 -21.35
CA ASP A 414 21.30 16.94 -22.50
C ASP A 414 21.11 15.50 -22.97
N LEU A 415 19.88 15.00 -22.91
CA LEU A 415 19.52 13.75 -23.55
C LEU A 415 19.49 13.98 -25.08
N ALA A 416 20.29 13.20 -25.82
CA ALA A 416 20.40 13.36 -27.27
C ALA A 416 19.16 12.83 -28.02
N VAL A 417 18.40 11.93 -27.39
CA VAL A 417 17.17 11.33 -27.94
C VAL A 417 16.07 11.36 -26.90
N GLU A 418 14.83 11.35 -27.37
CA GLU A 418 13.64 11.15 -26.56
C GLU A 418 13.62 9.68 -26.08
N ASP A 419 14.12 9.44 -24.86
CA ASP A 419 13.99 8.14 -24.20
C ASP A 419 12.99 8.24 -23.04
N ALA A 420 12.29 7.15 -22.76
CA ALA A 420 11.31 7.12 -21.68
C ALA A 420 12.04 7.08 -20.32
N PRO A 421 11.73 8.00 -19.38
CA PRO A 421 12.18 7.83 -18.01
C PRO A 421 11.47 6.62 -17.40
N ALA A 422 12.13 5.96 -16.45
CA ALA A 422 11.50 4.94 -15.63
C ALA A 422 11.28 5.48 -14.21
N VAL A 423 10.17 5.12 -13.57
CA VAL A 423 9.90 5.52 -12.20
C VAL A 423 9.29 4.36 -11.43
N ALA A 424 9.74 4.18 -10.19
CA ALA A 424 9.16 3.22 -9.26
C ALA A 424 9.01 3.86 -7.89
N SER A 425 7.95 3.47 -7.19
CA SER A 425 7.71 3.81 -5.79
C SER A 425 7.57 2.55 -4.95
N ASP A 426 7.99 2.66 -3.69
CA ASP A 426 7.75 1.60 -2.70
C ASP A 426 6.54 1.91 -1.79
N PRO A 427 6.04 0.93 -1.02
CA PRO A 427 4.95 1.13 -0.06
C PRO A 427 5.23 2.11 1.09
N LEU A 428 6.46 2.61 1.23
CA LEU A 428 6.83 3.64 2.20
C LEU A 428 6.81 5.05 1.58
N GLY A 429 6.56 5.14 0.27
CA GLY A 429 6.49 6.38 -0.50
C GLY A 429 7.84 6.83 -1.05
N ASP A 430 8.90 6.03 -0.91
CA ASP A 430 10.17 6.32 -1.57
C ASP A 430 10.02 6.15 -3.07
N VAL A 431 10.75 6.95 -3.84
CA VAL A 431 10.67 6.95 -5.28
C VAL A 431 12.08 6.95 -5.86
N VAL A 432 12.30 6.11 -6.86
CA VAL A 432 13.48 6.16 -7.71
C VAL A 432 13.02 6.42 -9.13
N ALA A 433 13.53 7.49 -9.71
CA ALA A 433 13.35 7.81 -11.12
C ALA A 433 14.69 7.64 -11.85
N LEU A 434 14.68 7.00 -13.02
CA LEU A 434 15.82 6.86 -13.91
C LEU A 434 15.61 7.69 -15.19
N ALA A 435 16.70 8.28 -15.68
CA ALA A 435 16.75 8.95 -16.97
C ALA A 435 18.03 8.55 -17.71
N GLY A 436 17.88 8.03 -18.93
CA GLY A 436 18.95 7.54 -19.80
C GLY A 436 18.82 8.11 -21.23
N GLY A 437 19.78 7.76 -22.10
CA GLY A 437 19.90 8.25 -23.48
C GLY A 437 21.30 8.02 -24.06
N GLU A 438 21.83 8.96 -24.86
CA GLU A 438 23.25 8.99 -25.30
C GLU A 438 24.21 9.55 -24.23
N GLY A 439 23.91 9.31 -22.94
CA GLY A 439 24.72 9.75 -21.81
C GLY A 439 24.65 8.75 -20.65
N PRO A 440 25.27 9.08 -19.50
CA PRO A 440 25.23 8.22 -18.32
C PRO A 440 23.80 8.10 -17.80
N LEU A 441 23.40 6.87 -17.45
CA LEU A 441 22.14 6.62 -16.77
C LEU A 441 22.16 7.32 -15.40
N ARG A 442 21.22 8.22 -15.17
CA ARG A 442 21.10 8.97 -13.91
C ARG A 442 19.89 8.49 -13.12
N SER A 443 20.02 8.49 -11.81
CA SER A 443 18.91 8.28 -10.89
C SER A 443 18.66 9.50 -10.02
N LEU A 444 17.39 9.85 -9.81
CA LEU A 444 16.95 10.75 -8.76
C LEU A 444 16.16 9.95 -7.73
N THR A 445 16.45 10.16 -6.45
CA THR A 445 15.75 9.48 -5.36
C THR A 445 14.95 10.49 -4.56
N TYR A 446 13.65 10.27 -4.43
CA TYR A 446 12.85 10.90 -3.38
C TYR A 446 12.79 9.91 -2.24
N LEU A 447 13.19 10.35 -1.05
CA LEU A 447 13.00 9.53 0.13
C LEU A 447 11.85 10.15 0.89
N ALA A 448 10.73 9.43 0.92
CA ALA A 448 9.60 9.88 1.69
C ALA A 448 10.03 10.05 3.14
N GLU A 449 9.38 10.99 3.80
CA GLU A 449 9.37 11.05 5.25
C GLU A 449 8.30 10.06 5.73
N PRO A 450 8.62 8.77 5.99
CA PRO A 450 7.59 7.88 6.48
C PRO A 450 7.11 8.41 7.84
N PRO A 451 5.78 8.40 8.09
CA PRO A 451 5.30 8.51 9.45
C PRO A 451 5.91 7.38 10.31
N LEU A 452 5.70 7.43 11.62
CA LEU A 452 5.83 6.24 12.46
C LEU A 452 5.14 5.09 11.71
N ALA A 453 5.86 4.02 11.38
CA ALA A 453 5.32 2.90 10.60
C ALA A 453 5.85 1.56 11.11
N ALA A 454 5.01 0.53 11.10
CA ALA A 454 5.37 -0.83 11.42
C ALA A 454 4.45 -1.79 10.67
N GLU A 455 5.06 -2.58 9.82
CA GLU A 455 4.43 -3.50 8.89
C GLU A 455 4.99 -4.89 9.14
N TRP A 456 4.12 -5.89 9.18
CA TRP A 456 4.52 -7.28 9.40
C TRP A 456 4.15 -8.11 8.20
N SER A 457 5.13 -8.81 7.64
CA SER A 457 4.94 -9.90 6.68
C SER A 457 5.02 -11.25 7.37
N GLY A 458 3.99 -12.08 7.18
CA GLY A 458 3.99 -13.49 7.59
C GLY A 458 4.83 -14.41 6.70
N ARG A 459 5.59 -13.86 5.74
CA ARG A 459 6.51 -14.63 4.89
C ARG A 459 7.76 -15.01 5.67
N ALA A 460 8.02 -16.30 5.76
CA ALA A 460 9.30 -16.82 6.25
C ALA A 460 10.00 -17.56 5.11
N SER A 461 11.26 -17.19 4.84
CA SER A 461 12.14 -18.03 4.03
C SER A 461 12.58 -19.21 4.90
N ALA A 462 12.31 -20.44 4.45
CA ALA A 462 12.94 -21.62 5.01
C ALA A 462 14.45 -21.62 4.71
N GLU A 463 15.24 -22.42 5.44
CA GLU A 463 16.70 -22.53 5.24
C GLU A 463 17.10 -23.02 3.84
N ASP A 464 16.19 -23.71 3.15
CA ASP A 464 16.33 -24.13 1.74
C ASP A 464 15.94 -23.02 0.73
N GLY A 465 15.68 -21.81 1.24
CA GLY A 465 15.20 -20.66 0.50
C GLY A 465 13.71 -20.73 0.12
N SER A 466 13.01 -21.85 0.31
CA SER A 466 11.59 -21.93 -0.05
C SER A 466 10.75 -20.97 0.81
N LEU A 467 9.80 -20.26 0.19
CA LEU A 467 8.81 -19.52 0.95
C LEU A 467 7.88 -20.55 1.60
N ARG A 468 7.96 -20.67 2.93
CA ARG A 468 6.99 -21.41 3.72
C ARG A 468 6.38 -20.44 4.70
N SER A 469 5.16 -19.99 4.42
CA SER A 469 4.45 -19.18 5.40
C SER A 469 3.38 -20.01 6.12
N TRP A 470 3.20 -19.72 7.39
CA TRP A 470 2.04 -20.19 8.15
C TRP A 470 0.70 -19.74 7.50
N VAL A 471 0.72 -18.64 6.75
CA VAL A 471 -0.43 -18.15 5.99
C VAL A 471 -0.79 -19.09 4.82
N ASP A 472 0.19 -19.69 4.14
CA ASP A 472 -0.06 -20.73 3.12
C ASP A 472 -0.73 -21.95 3.72
N TYR A 473 -0.25 -22.36 4.90
CA TYR A 473 -0.86 -23.43 5.65
C TYR A 473 -2.32 -23.13 5.97
N LEU A 474 -2.64 -21.91 6.42
CA LEU A 474 -4.03 -21.50 6.66
C LEU A 474 -4.86 -21.52 5.38
N ARG A 475 -4.33 -21.04 4.26
CA ARG A 475 -5.10 -20.87 3.01
C ARG A 475 -5.30 -22.17 2.23
N ARG A 476 -4.53 -23.21 2.51
CA ARG A 476 -4.73 -24.53 1.92
C ARG A 476 -6.04 -25.16 2.42
N THR A 477 -6.73 -25.90 1.56
CA THR A 477 -7.87 -26.73 1.97
C THR A 477 -7.39 -27.95 2.74
N TRP A 478 -7.88 -28.10 3.97
CA TRP A 478 -7.57 -29.23 4.84
C TRP A 478 -8.79 -30.10 5.07
N PRO A 479 -8.63 -31.44 5.13
CA PRO A 479 -9.64 -32.30 5.70
C PRO A 479 -9.87 -31.92 7.17
N SER A 480 -11.11 -32.04 7.64
CA SER A 480 -11.42 -31.79 9.05
C SER A 480 -11.19 -33.04 9.88
N ALA A 481 -10.43 -32.90 10.96
CA ALA A 481 -10.30 -33.92 12.00
C ALA A 481 -11.33 -33.74 13.13
N ILE A 482 -12.15 -32.69 13.07
CA ILE A 482 -13.07 -32.29 14.14
C ILE A 482 -14.50 -32.70 13.78
N PRO A 483 -15.19 -33.48 14.63
CA PRO A 483 -16.56 -33.90 14.38
C PRO A 483 -17.50 -32.71 14.12
N GLY A 484 -18.27 -32.76 13.04
CA GLY A 484 -19.25 -31.74 12.68
C GLY A 484 -18.67 -30.47 12.03
N VAL A 485 -17.36 -30.39 11.84
CA VAL A 485 -16.70 -29.31 11.09
C VAL A 485 -16.35 -29.82 9.68
N PRO A 486 -16.73 -29.13 8.61
CA PRO A 486 -16.39 -29.54 7.24
C PRO A 486 -14.91 -29.28 6.91
N SER A 487 -14.39 -29.98 5.91
CA SER A 487 -13.11 -29.64 5.28
C SER A 487 -13.17 -28.23 4.69
N GLY A 488 -12.06 -27.50 4.73
CA GLY A 488 -12.04 -26.12 4.25
C GLY A 488 -10.68 -25.48 4.35
N ALA A 489 -10.57 -24.28 3.79
CA ALA A 489 -9.45 -23.38 3.99
C ALA A 489 -9.75 -22.40 5.13
N GLY A 490 -8.69 -21.87 5.70
CA GLY A 490 -8.69 -20.79 6.67
C GLY A 490 -8.56 -19.41 6.02
N ALA A 491 -8.49 -18.39 6.86
CA ALA A 491 -8.36 -16.99 6.44
C ALA A 491 -7.52 -16.17 7.42
N VAL A 492 -6.94 -15.10 6.89
CA VAL A 492 -6.36 -14.00 7.65
C VAL A 492 -7.29 -12.79 7.49
N GLU A 493 -7.82 -12.29 8.60
CA GLU A 493 -8.76 -11.18 8.63
C GLU A 493 -8.15 -10.02 9.44
N LEU A 494 -8.28 -8.80 8.93
CA LEU A 494 -7.75 -7.58 9.56
C LEU A 494 -8.90 -6.67 9.98
N SER A 495 -8.82 -6.09 11.18
CA SER A 495 -9.83 -5.17 11.69
C SER A 495 -9.26 -4.12 12.64
N ASP A 496 -10.11 -3.20 13.11
CA ASP A 496 -9.84 -2.26 14.21
C ASP A 496 -8.61 -1.35 14.04
N GLY A 497 -8.17 -1.13 12.79
CA GLY A 497 -7.01 -0.32 12.46
C GLY A 497 -5.89 -1.09 11.74
N ALA A 498 -5.99 -2.42 11.63
CA ALA A 498 -5.11 -3.20 10.76
C ALA A 498 -5.64 -3.22 9.32
N SER A 499 -4.73 -3.17 8.34
CA SER A 499 -5.01 -3.24 6.90
C SER A 499 -3.93 -4.04 6.18
N PHE A 500 -4.23 -4.55 4.99
CA PHE A 500 -3.19 -5.08 4.11
C PHE A 500 -2.44 -3.85 3.52
N PRO A 501 -1.09 -3.80 3.54
CA PRO A 501 -0.31 -2.71 2.95
C PRO A 501 -0.55 -2.69 1.43
N GLU A 502 -0.14 -3.76 0.75
CA GLU A 502 -0.57 -4.05 -0.60
C GLU A 502 -1.77 -4.99 -0.56
N ALA A 503 -2.89 -4.59 -1.16
CA ALA A 503 -4.08 -5.42 -1.11
C ALA A 503 -3.95 -6.72 -1.93
N ALA A 504 -2.94 -6.88 -2.79
CA ALA A 504 -2.64 -8.15 -3.46
C ALA A 504 -1.87 -9.12 -2.55
N ASP A 505 -1.14 -8.62 -1.55
CA ASP A 505 -0.27 -9.43 -0.71
C ASP A 505 -1.06 -10.11 0.40
N PRO A 506 -1.25 -11.45 0.36
CA PRO A 506 -1.99 -12.15 1.39
C PRO A 506 -1.20 -12.36 2.69
N TYR A 507 0.09 -12.05 2.68
CA TYR A 507 1.02 -12.38 3.75
C TYR A 507 1.36 -11.19 4.64
N SER A 508 1.25 -9.96 4.13
CA SER A 508 1.62 -8.76 4.88
C SER A 508 0.42 -8.02 5.42
N PHE A 509 0.58 -7.42 6.59
CA PHE A 509 -0.44 -6.62 7.22
C PHE A 509 0.20 -5.51 8.05
N ARG A 510 -0.38 -4.33 7.93
CA ARG A 510 0.03 -3.09 8.57
C ARG A 510 -0.94 -2.81 9.70
N PHE A 511 -0.40 -2.45 10.86
CA PHE A 511 -1.21 -1.96 11.96
C PHE A 511 -1.21 -0.43 11.95
N GLY A 512 -2.37 0.18 12.17
CA GLY A 512 -2.47 1.60 12.43
C GLY A 512 -1.60 1.99 13.63
N GLN A 513 -0.94 3.13 13.58
CA GLN A 513 0.04 3.47 14.60
C GLN A 513 -0.54 4.41 15.64
N ALA A 514 -0.30 4.11 16.93
CA ALA A 514 -0.81 4.92 18.02
C ALA A 514 0.25 5.83 18.61
N ASP A 515 1.46 5.32 18.87
CA ASP A 515 2.52 6.08 19.56
C ASP A 515 3.87 5.35 19.63
N ALA A 516 4.95 6.11 19.88
CA ALA A 516 6.26 5.57 20.28
C ALA A 516 6.96 6.43 21.35
N TRP A 517 7.60 5.79 22.31
CA TRP A 517 8.35 6.45 23.39
C TRP A 517 9.50 5.58 23.90
N ARG A 518 10.47 6.18 24.59
CA ARG A 518 11.48 5.47 25.37
C ARG A 518 10.98 5.31 26.80
N ASP A 519 10.86 4.08 27.27
CA ASP A 519 10.61 3.77 28.68
C ASP A 519 11.90 3.99 29.48
N THR A 520 11.91 5.00 30.34
CA THR A 520 13.09 5.38 31.13
C THR A 520 13.45 4.37 32.22
N THR A 521 12.53 3.45 32.57
CA THR A 521 12.77 2.42 33.60
C THR A 521 13.47 1.20 33.00
N SER A 522 13.03 0.76 31.83
CA SER A 522 13.62 -0.40 31.14
C SER A 522 14.70 -0.03 30.13
N GLY A 523 14.74 1.24 29.70
CA GLY A 523 15.59 1.72 28.60
C GLY A 523 15.06 1.35 27.21
N GLU A 524 13.97 0.59 27.12
CA GLU A 524 13.40 0.11 25.87
C GLU A 524 12.67 1.21 25.11
N THR A 525 12.67 1.12 23.78
CA THR A 525 11.77 1.91 22.95
C THR A 525 10.49 1.11 22.70
N VAL A 526 9.36 1.64 23.13
CA VAL A 526 8.04 1.01 22.98
C VAL A 526 7.32 1.65 21.81
N VAL A 527 6.89 0.83 20.86
CA VAL A 527 6.06 1.21 19.72
C VAL A 527 4.70 0.55 19.89
N THR A 528 3.66 1.36 20.01
CA THR A 528 2.28 0.87 20.14
C THR A 528 1.56 0.90 18.81
N GLN A 529 0.99 -0.25 18.48
CA GLN A 529 0.22 -0.44 17.27
C GLN A 529 -1.27 -0.63 17.63
N GLN A 530 -2.13 -0.24 16.70
CA GLN A 530 -3.57 -0.35 16.76
C GLN A 530 -4.05 -1.23 15.61
N GLY A 531 -4.84 -2.23 15.96
CA GLY A 531 -5.44 -3.14 14.98
C GLY A 531 -5.50 -4.56 15.48
N THR A 532 -6.28 -5.37 14.78
CA THR A 532 -6.46 -6.79 15.06
C THR A 532 -6.12 -7.59 13.83
N VAL A 533 -5.30 -8.63 14.00
CA VAL A 533 -5.07 -9.67 13.00
C VAL A 533 -5.67 -10.95 13.53
N ARG A 534 -6.59 -11.56 12.78
CA ARG A 534 -7.20 -12.84 13.10
C ARG A 534 -6.75 -13.90 12.10
N PHE A 535 -6.12 -14.94 12.62
CA PHE A 535 -5.82 -16.16 11.91
C PHE A 535 -6.91 -17.19 12.24
N SER A 536 -7.58 -17.73 11.23
CA SER A 536 -8.61 -18.74 11.42
C SER A 536 -8.40 -19.94 10.50
N LEU A 537 -8.57 -21.15 11.02
CA LEU A 537 -8.64 -22.39 10.24
C LEU A 537 -9.55 -23.37 10.98
N PRO A 538 -10.86 -23.40 10.64
CA PRO A 538 -11.84 -24.23 11.33
C PRO A 538 -11.53 -25.73 11.37
N PRO A 539 -11.06 -26.39 10.28
CA PRO A 539 -10.70 -27.81 10.29
C PRO A 539 -9.67 -28.20 11.37
N HIS A 540 -8.86 -27.24 11.82
CA HIS A 540 -7.83 -27.42 12.85
C HIS A 540 -8.13 -26.62 14.13
N ALA A 541 -9.37 -26.14 14.28
CA ALA A 541 -9.81 -25.30 15.40
C ALA A 541 -8.91 -24.09 15.71
N ILE A 542 -8.29 -23.49 14.70
CA ILE A 542 -7.50 -22.27 14.87
C ILE A 542 -8.44 -21.06 14.82
N ASP A 543 -8.45 -20.25 15.88
CA ASP A 543 -8.94 -18.87 15.93
C ASP A 543 -8.02 -18.08 16.87
N ILE A 544 -6.96 -17.52 16.29
CA ILE A 544 -5.93 -16.74 16.99
C ILE A 544 -6.10 -15.29 16.60
N ARG A 545 -6.07 -14.38 17.59
CA ARG A 545 -6.22 -12.95 17.37
C ARG A 545 -5.12 -12.20 18.08
N LEU A 546 -4.29 -11.49 17.31
CA LEU A 546 -3.32 -10.54 17.83
C LEU A 546 -3.98 -9.16 17.83
N VAL A 547 -4.07 -8.52 18.99
CA VAL A 547 -4.77 -7.25 19.19
C VAL A 547 -3.79 -6.22 19.74
N ASN A 548 -3.76 -5.06 19.07
CA ASN A 548 -2.96 -3.89 19.43
C ASN A 548 -1.53 -4.24 19.87
N PRO A 549 -0.74 -4.91 19.01
CA PRO A 549 0.59 -5.34 19.38
C PRO A 549 1.49 -4.16 19.75
N GLN A 550 2.49 -4.45 20.57
CA GLN A 550 3.54 -3.55 20.97
C GLN A 550 4.87 -4.15 20.55
N LEU A 551 5.69 -3.35 19.87
CA LEU A 551 7.08 -3.69 19.66
C LEU A 551 7.91 -3.05 20.76
N ARG A 552 8.63 -3.87 21.52
CA ARG A 552 9.53 -3.42 22.59
C ARG A 552 10.96 -3.63 22.13
N ILE A 553 11.58 -2.56 21.64
CA ILE A 553 12.94 -2.56 21.11
C ILE A 553 13.92 -2.40 22.27
N ALA A 554 14.91 -3.29 22.33
CA ALA A 554 15.94 -3.30 23.34
C ALA A 554 16.78 -2.00 23.30
N PRO A 555 17.41 -1.59 24.41
CA PRO A 555 18.17 -0.34 24.47
C PRO A 555 19.32 -0.25 23.45
N ASP A 556 19.89 -1.40 23.06
CA ASP A 556 20.94 -1.53 22.05
C ASP A 556 20.43 -1.40 20.60
N GLY A 557 19.12 -1.48 20.39
CA GLY A 557 18.49 -1.47 19.06
C GLY A 557 18.77 -2.70 18.20
N ALA A 558 19.34 -3.77 18.78
CA ALA A 558 19.72 -4.99 18.07
C ALA A 558 18.62 -6.06 18.10
N SER A 559 17.69 -5.97 19.05
CA SER A 559 16.58 -6.91 19.19
C SER A 559 15.28 -6.22 19.59
N ALA A 560 14.16 -6.85 19.30
CA ALA A 560 12.86 -6.40 19.80
C ALA A 560 11.93 -7.57 20.12
N ARG A 561 10.91 -7.30 20.93
CA ARG A 561 9.88 -8.26 21.32
C ARG A 561 8.52 -7.78 20.83
N LEU A 562 7.79 -8.64 20.13
CA LEU A 562 6.39 -8.40 19.80
C LEU A 562 5.51 -8.92 20.94
N VAL A 563 4.88 -8.00 21.65
CA VAL A 563 3.96 -8.28 22.76
C VAL A 563 2.54 -7.97 22.30
N SER A 564 1.57 -8.84 22.53
CA SER A 564 0.20 -8.62 22.09
C SER A 564 -0.81 -9.05 23.13
N ASP A 565 -1.94 -8.34 23.18
CA ASP A 565 -3.17 -8.84 23.77
C ASP A 565 -3.92 -9.66 22.72
N GLY A 566 -4.89 -10.47 23.13
CA GLY A 566 -5.61 -11.23 22.12
C GLY A 566 -6.51 -12.33 22.61
N PHE A 567 -6.82 -13.23 21.68
CA PHE A 567 -7.61 -14.42 21.93
C PHE A 567 -6.99 -15.62 21.22
N THR A 568 -7.15 -16.79 21.81
CA THR A 568 -6.74 -18.07 21.23
C THR A 568 -7.83 -19.10 21.46
N SER A 569 -8.07 -19.97 20.49
CA SER A 569 -8.94 -21.13 20.63
C SER A 569 -8.31 -22.28 21.43
N GLY A 570 -7.01 -22.19 21.75
CA GLY A 570 -6.25 -23.23 22.45
C GLY A 570 -5.57 -24.20 21.51
N SER A 571 -5.26 -25.41 21.99
CA SER A 571 -4.55 -26.43 21.22
C SER A 571 -5.49 -27.33 20.41
N MET A 572 -4.95 -28.03 19.40
CA MET A 572 -5.69 -29.08 18.67
C MET A 572 -6.16 -30.21 19.61
N GLU A 573 -5.40 -30.53 20.65
CA GLU A 573 -5.78 -31.51 21.67
C GLU A 573 -7.03 -31.07 22.44
N ASP A 574 -7.09 -29.79 22.85
CA ASP A 574 -8.29 -29.23 23.49
C ASP A 574 -9.48 -29.25 22.54
N ALA A 575 -9.25 -28.99 21.25
CA ALA A 575 -10.30 -29.01 20.25
C ALA A 575 -10.89 -30.41 20.02
N LEU A 576 -10.04 -31.43 19.91
CA LEU A 576 -10.48 -32.84 19.81
C LEU A 576 -11.22 -33.29 21.07
N ALA A 577 -10.88 -32.72 22.23
CA ALA A 577 -11.60 -32.92 23.49
C ALA A 577 -12.90 -32.11 23.60
N GLY A 578 -13.30 -31.37 22.56
CA GLY A 578 -14.52 -30.54 22.54
C GLY A 578 -14.43 -29.26 23.39
N ARG A 579 -13.22 -28.83 23.76
CA ARG A 579 -12.95 -27.67 24.65
C ARG A 579 -12.61 -26.39 23.86
N THR A 580 -13.15 -26.22 22.66
CA THR A 580 -12.91 -25.03 21.82
C THR A 580 -13.59 -23.78 22.40
N SER A 581 -12.89 -23.02 23.24
CA SER A 581 -13.35 -21.72 23.71
C SER A 581 -12.29 -20.65 23.50
N LEU A 582 -12.69 -19.53 22.89
CA LEU A 582 -11.85 -18.34 22.73
C LEU A 582 -11.43 -17.79 24.10
N THR A 583 -10.18 -18.04 24.45
CA THR A 583 -9.57 -17.66 25.72
C THR A 583 -8.77 -16.38 25.51
N PRO A 584 -9.03 -15.30 26.27
CA PRO A 584 -8.25 -14.07 26.16
C PRO A 584 -6.87 -14.23 26.79
N TYR A 585 -5.87 -13.58 26.21
CA TYR A 585 -4.55 -13.36 26.81
C TYR A 585 -4.20 -11.87 26.77
N VAL A 586 -3.30 -11.46 27.67
CA VAL A 586 -2.89 -10.05 27.83
C VAL A 586 -1.38 -9.99 27.97
N GLY A 587 -0.73 -9.11 27.23
CA GLY A 587 0.72 -8.87 27.31
C GLY A 587 1.57 -10.09 26.97
N LEU A 588 1.09 -10.95 26.06
CA LEU A 588 1.80 -12.17 25.68
C LEU A 588 3.00 -11.80 24.80
N HIS A 589 4.20 -12.26 25.15
CA HIS A 589 5.37 -12.16 24.28
C HIS A 589 5.25 -13.21 23.16
N VAL A 590 4.77 -12.79 22.00
CA VAL A 590 4.43 -13.70 20.89
C VAL A 590 5.67 -14.05 20.06
N LEU A 591 6.43 -13.03 19.63
CA LEU A 591 7.54 -13.18 18.70
C LEU A 591 8.79 -12.44 19.19
N ASP A 592 9.95 -13.07 18.99
CA ASP A 592 11.25 -12.40 19.03
C ASP A 592 11.55 -11.80 17.65
N VAL A 593 12.11 -10.59 17.62
CA VAL A 593 12.47 -9.85 16.39
C VAL A 593 13.98 -9.60 16.38
N ASP A 594 14.66 -10.11 15.36
CA ASP A 594 16.08 -9.90 15.15
C ASP A 594 16.31 -8.65 14.29
N LEU A 595 16.50 -7.51 14.96
CA LEU A 595 16.73 -6.23 14.30
C LEU A 595 18.17 -6.11 13.78
N ALA A 596 19.13 -6.86 14.33
CA ALA A 596 20.50 -6.87 13.88
C ALA A 596 20.63 -7.58 12.52
N ALA A 597 19.92 -8.69 12.31
CA ALA A 597 19.88 -9.39 11.03
C ALA A 597 19.24 -8.58 9.90
N ALA A 598 18.33 -7.66 10.21
CA ALA A 598 17.78 -6.70 9.25
C ALA A 598 18.83 -5.69 8.75
N GLY A 599 19.90 -5.51 9.53
CA GLY A 599 20.73 -4.32 9.54
C GLY A 599 19.90 -3.12 10.02
N ALA A 600 20.25 -2.54 11.17
CA ALA A 600 19.76 -1.20 11.47
C ALA A 600 20.27 -0.27 10.36
N ARG A 601 19.39 0.26 9.51
CA ARG A 601 19.79 1.29 8.54
C ARG A 601 19.89 2.61 9.29
N ALA A 602 20.97 2.75 10.05
CA ALA A 602 21.43 3.97 10.65
C ALA A 602 22.48 4.57 9.70
N GLY A 603 22.03 5.39 8.76
CA GLY A 603 22.91 6.08 7.83
C GLY A 603 22.12 7.05 6.97
N ASP A 604 22.23 8.33 7.30
CA ASP A 604 21.97 9.51 6.45
C ASP A 604 20.56 9.84 5.95
N LEU A 605 19.50 9.26 6.54
CA LEU A 605 18.14 9.74 6.33
C LEU A 605 17.67 10.58 7.53
N VAL A 606 17.80 11.90 7.38
CA VAL A 606 17.31 12.99 8.25
C VAL A 606 16.46 12.51 9.44
N GLY A 607 17.08 12.32 10.60
CA GLY A 607 16.35 12.23 11.86
C GLY A 607 15.46 10.99 12.08
N ARG A 608 15.64 9.85 11.36
CA ARG A 608 14.89 8.59 11.61
C ARG A 608 15.75 7.30 11.71
N ARG A 609 15.21 6.24 12.33
CA ARG A 609 15.75 4.86 12.41
C ARG A 609 14.76 3.86 11.79
N SER A 610 15.23 3.03 10.87
CA SER A 610 14.41 1.99 10.23
C SER A 610 15.11 0.64 10.23
N TRP A 611 14.32 -0.41 10.46
CA TRP A 611 14.69 -1.81 10.27
C TRP A 611 13.72 -2.39 9.27
N ILE A 612 14.23 -2.94 8.17
CA ILE A 612 13.38 -3.39 7.07
C ILE A 612 13.49 -4.90 6.96
N ALA A 613 12.34 -5.57 6.88
CA ALA A 613 12.23 -7.01 6.81
C ALA A 613 13.02 -7.76 7.92
N ALA A 614 12.99 -7.26 9.16
CA ALA A 614 13.63 -7.89 10.31
C ALA A 614 13.03 -9.27 10.60
N PRO A 615 13.81 -10.36 10.61
CA PRO A 615 13.30 -11.70 10.88
C PRO A 615 12.57 -11.79 12.21
N VAL A 616 11.45 -12.51 12.23
CA VAL A 616 10.73 -12.80 13.48
C VAL A 616 10.60 -14.30 13.72
N THR A 617 10.64 -14.68 14.99
CA THR A 617 10.68 -16.07 15.44
C THR A 617 9.63 -16.29 16.53
N MET A 618 8.92 -17.42 16.48
CA MET A 618 7.91 -17.75 17.48
C MET A 618 8.55 -18.11 18.82
N THR A 619 8.09 -17.48 19.90
CA THR A 619 8.60 -17.79 21.25
C THR A 619 7.98 -19.08 21.79
N ASP A 620 8.62 -19.70 22.81
CA ASP A 620 8.03 -20.86 23.50
C ASP A 620 6.66 -20.54 24.12
N VAL A 621 6.57 -19.39 24.80
CA VAL A 621 5.33 -18.94 25.47
C VAL A 621 4.25 -18.61 24.45
N GLY A 622 4.60 -17.95 23.34
CA GLY A 622 3.72 -17.67 22.22
C GLY A 622 3.20 -18.95 21.57
N GLY A 623 4.09 -19.87 21.16
CA GLY A 623 3.73 -21.12 20.51
C GLY A 623 2.82 -21.99 21.37
N ARG A 624 3.10 -22.13 22.67
CA ARG A 624 2.23 -22.92 23.57
C ARG A 624 0.87 -22.27 23.80
N THR A 625 0.83 -20.97 24.06
CA THR A 625 -0.42 -20.24 24.34
C THR A 625 -1.33 -20.19 23.12
N LEU A 626 -0.74 -20.05 21.93
CA LEU A 626 -1.48 -19.97 20.67
C LEU A 626 -1.85 -21.35 20.09
N GLY A 627 -1.47 -22.46 20.75
CA GLY A 627 -1.77 -23.81 20.25
C GLY A 627 -0.90 -24.22 19.04
N LEU A 628 0.29 -23.62 18.92
CA LEU A 628 1.25 -23.79 17.82
C LEU A 628 2.61 -24.33 18.32
N PRO A 629 2.68 -25.44 19.09
CA PRO A 629 3.93 -25.91 19.68
C PRO A 629 4.99 -26.30 18.63
N ASN A 630 4.57 -26.76 17.44
CA ASN A 630 5.48 -27.12 16.35
C ASN A 630 6.17 -25.91 15.69
N TYR A 631 5.70 -24.70 15.98
CA TYR A 631 6.26 -23.47 15.43
C TYR A 631 7.24 -22.80 16.38
N ILE A 632 7.42 -23.28 17.61
CA ILE A 632 8.36 -22.70 18.58
C ILE A 632 9.78 -22.69 18.00
N GLY A 633 10.44 -21.53 18.04
CA GLY A 633 11.78 -21.33 17.49
C GLY A 633 11.84 -21.28 15.97
N GLN A 634 10.72 -21.46 15.26
CA GLN A 634 10.66 -21.35 13.80
C GLN A 634 10.49 -19.89 13.37
N ARG A 635 11.07 -19.56 12.21
CA ARG A 635 10.86 -18.27 11.56
C ARG A 635 9.39 -18.13 11.16
N TRP A 636 8.78 -17.01 11.51
CA TRP A 636 7.33 -16.78 11.38
C TRP A 636 6.99 -15.59 10.49
N GLY A 637 8.00 -14.86 10.00
CA GLY A 637 7.80 -13.68 9.20
C GLY A 637 9.01 -12.77 9.13
N THR A 638 8.74 -11.54 8.69
CA THR A 638 9.61 -10.38 8.84
C THR A 638 8.82 -9.14 9.23
N ILE A 639 9.36 -8.26 10.07
CA ILE A 639 8.76 -6.98 10.44
C ILE A 639 9.60 -5.83 9.92
N THR A 640 8.97 -4.85 9.28
CA THR A 640 9.56 -3.56 8.93
C THR A 640 9.08 -2.51 9.93
N VAL A 641 9.99 -1.77 10.56
CA VAL A 641 9.70 -0.74 11.57
C VAL A 641 10.47 0.53 11.24
N THR A 642 9.79 1.67 11.31
CA THR A 642 10.38 3.00 11.13
C THR A 642 9.95 3.93 12.26
N LEU A 643 10.95 4.55 12.89
CA LEU A 643 10.79 5.44 14.03
C LEU A 643 11.58 6.75 13.83
N PRO A 644 11.15 7.86 14.45
CA PRO A 644 12.01 9.01 14.69
C PRO A 644 13.31 8.63 15.40
N GLN A 645 14.42 9.31 15.10
CA GLN A 645 15.71 9.13 15.80
C GLN A 645 15.55 9.40 17.29
N THR A 646 14.76 10.41 17.62
CA THR A 646 14.38 10.78 18.97
C THR A 646 12.89 10.53 19.16
N VAL A 647 12.58 9.60 20.07
CA VAL A 647 11.24 9.45 20.63
C VAL A 647 11.21 10.15 21.98
N ARG A 648 10.02 10.57 22.42
CA ARG A 648 9.89 11.18 23.75
C ARG A 648 10.18 10.16 24.85
N ASP A 649 10.66 10.64 25.98
CA ASP A 649 10.76 9.82 27.19
C ASP A 649 9.39 9.70 27.87
N TYR A 650 9.12 8.54 28.42
CA TYR A 650 7.97 8.29 29.28
C TYR A 650 8.39 7.37 30.42
N THR A 651 8.12 7.82 31.65
CA THR A 651 8.27 6.98 32.84
C THR A 651 6.90 6.39 33.15
N PRO A 652 6.71 5.06 33.03
CA PRO A 652 5.47 4.43 33.46
C PRO A 652 5.21 4.76 34.93
N PRO A 653 3.95 5.03 35.33
CA PRO A 653 3.63 5.11 36.75
C PRO A 653 4.07 3.79 37.38
N GLY A 654 4.86 3.88 38.46
CA GLY A 654 5.30 2.71 39.20
C GLY A 654 4.12 1.81 39.58
N PRO A 655 4.34 0.52 39.84
CA PRO A 655 3.28 -0.36 40.31
C PRO A 655 2.56 0.32 41.48
N PRO A 656 1.22 0.25 41.56
CA PRO A 656 0.49 0.90 42.63
C PRO A 656 1.10 0.48 43.95
N GLU A 657 1.63 1.45 44.69
CA GLU A 657 2.18 1.25 46.02
C GLU A 657 1.12 0.50 46.84
N ARG A 658 1.49 -0.65 47.39
CA ARG A 658 0.59 -1.37 48.30
C ARG A 658 0.20 -0.37 49.40
N PRO A 659 -1.09 -0.09 49.61
CA PRO A 659 -1.48 0.87 50.61
C PRO A 659 -0.90 0.44 51.97
N PRO A 660 -0.31 1.37 52.74
CA PRO A 660 0.07 1.10 54.12
C PRO A 660 -1.15 0.59 54.89
N VAL A 661 -0.94 -0.39 55.77
CA VAL A 661 -1.98 -0.86 56.68
C VAL A 661 -2.15 0.19 57.77
N ASP A 662 -3.24 0.98 57.72
CA ASP A 662 -3.53 2.01 58.71
C ASP A 662 -3.97 1.39 60.07
N PRO A 663 -3.49 1.89 61.22
CA PRO A 663 -4.04 1.59 62.54
C PRO A 663 -5.36 2.36 62.81
N PRO A 664 -6.17 1.95 63.81
CA PRO A 664 -7.58 2.37 63.94
C PRO A 664 -7.74 3.82 64.43
N ALA A 665 -8.81 4.47 63.93
CA ALA A 665 -9.11 5.90 64.07
C ALA A 665 -10.00 6.24 65.28
N ASP A 666 -9.92 7.50 65.73
CA ASP A 666 -10.94 8.17 66.56
C ASP A 666 -10.91 9.72 66.36
N PRO A 667 -11.87 10.53 66.86
CA PRO A 667 -12.95 11.17 66.10
C PRO A 667 -12.83 12.73 65.94
N PRO A 668 -13.76 13.42 65.23
CA PRO A 668 -13.47 14.69 64.52
C PRO A 668 -14.02 15.98 65.15
N ARG A 669 -13.45 17.14 64.80
CA ARG A 669 -14.11 18.48 64.81
C ARG A 669 -13.34 19.57 64.01
N PRO A 670 -13.93 20.76 63.70
CA PRO A 670 -14.28 21.16 62.33
C PRO A 670 -13.72 22.59 61.97
N PRO A 671 -14.28 23.40 61.05
CA PRO A 671 -13.52 23.92 59.89
C PRO A 671 -13.34 25.45 59.82
N ALA A 672 -12.34 25.92 59.06
CA ALA A 672 -12.23 27.25 58.44
C ALA A 672 -10.93 27.30 57.60
N GLU A 673 -10.70 28.05 56.54
CA GLU A 673 -11.46 28.80 55.54
C GLU A 673 -10.41 29.24 54.49
N SER A 674 -10.73 29.24 53.19
CA SER A 674 -9.85 29.71 52.08
C SER A 674 -9.95 31.24 51.93
N PRO A 675 -8.99 32.02 51.32
CA PRO A 675 -8.72 31.96 49.86
C PRO A 675 -7.39 32.57 49.32
N ARG A 676 -6.99 32.20 48.08
CA ARG A 676 -6.95 33.07 46.88
C ARG A 676 -6.29 32.40 45.65
N ALA A 677 -6.85 32.73 44.48
CA ALA A 677 -6.55 32.28 43.11
C ALA A 677 -5.82 33.41 42.31
N PRO A 678 -5.56 33.35 40.97
CA PRO A 678 -5.81 32.27 40.00
C PRO A 678 -4.66 31.98 38.99
N ALA A 679 -4.71 30.82 38.33
CA ALA A 679 -4.00 30.56 37.07
C ALA A 679 -4.94 29.92 36.04
N ARG A 680 -4.63 30.15 34.76
CA ARG A 680 -5.50 30.16 33.58
C ARG A 680 -6.19 28.82 33.25
N SER A 681 -7.41 28.93 32.72
CA SER A 681 -8.39 27.84 32.55
C SER A 681 -8.04 26.84 31.45
N GLY A 682 -7.69 25.61 31.84
CA GLY A 682 -7.81 24.42 31.00
C GLY A 682 -9.27 24.00 30.81
N ALA A 683 -9.63 23.58 29.60
CA ALA A 683 -10.96 23.08 29.26
C ALA A 683 -11.39 21.96 30.23
N SER A 684 -12.41 22.21 31.06
CA SER A 684 -12.81 21.28 32.11
C SER A 684 -13.70 20.15 31.57
N ALA A 685 -13.42 18.92 31.98
CA ALA A 685 -14.14 17.72 31.55
C ALA A 685 -15.66 17.77 31.86
N PRO A 686 -16.51 17.14 31.02
CA PRO A 686 -17.96 17.09 31.24
C PRO A 686 -18.31 16.35 32.54
N GLN A 687 -19.28 16.88 33.29
CA GLN A 687 -19.65 16.35 34.61
C GLN A 687 -20.82 15.37 34.53
N VAL A 688 -20.66 14.21 35.19
CA VAL A 688 -21.68 13.17 35.31
C VAL A 688 -22.05 12.97 36.78
N SER A 689 -23.26 13.39 37.14
CA SER A 689 -23.84 13.16 38.47
C SER A 689 -24.82 11.99 38.41
N GLY A 690 -24.50 10.91 39.12
CA GLY A 690 -25.35 9.72 39.22
C GLY A 690 -26.15 9.70 40.51
N ARG A 691 -27.35 9.13 40.48
CA ARG A 691 -28.18 8.93 41.68
C ARG A 691 -28.08 7.47 42.12
N ALA A 692 -27.56 7.24 43.32
CA ALA A 692 -27.39 5.89 43.87
C ALA A 692 -28.72 5.20 44.25
N ARG A 693 -29.75 5.98 44.60
CA ARG A 693 -31.10 5.50 44.95
C ARG A 693 -32.15 6.32 44.20
N VAL A 694 -33.05 5.66 43.47
CA VAL A 694 -34.10 6.32 42.68
C VAL A 694 -35.42 5.56 42.76
N SER A 695 -36.52 6.27 42.96
CA SER A 695 -37.87 5.71 42.89
C SER A 695 -38.34 5.64 41.44
N VAL A 696 -38.93 4.51 41.06
CA VAL A 696 -39.57 4.35 39.74
C VAL A 696 -40.93 5.04 39.77
N ASP A 697 -41.16 5.93 38.82
CA ASP A 697 -42.43 6.65 38.69
C ASP A 697 -43.58 5.75 38.19
N ARG A 698 -44.80 6.30 38.13
CA ARG A 698 -46.00 5.58 37.67
C ARG A 698 -45.90 5.11 36.20
N SER A 699 -45.00 5.69 35.41
CA SER A 699 -44.74 5.29 34.01
C SER A 699 -43.72 4.16 33.88
N GLY A 700 -43.14 3.69 34.99
CA GLY A 700 -42.07 2.68 34.98
C GLY A 700 -40.69 3.26 34.69
N SER A 701 -40.51 4.59 34.81
CA SER A 701 -39.25 5.27 34.50
C SER A 701 -38.56 5.82 35.76
N ALA A 702 -37.23 5.90 35.73
CA ALA A 702 -36.42 6.45 36.81
C ALA A 702 -35.24 7.26 36.25
N ALA A 703 -35.08 8.52 36.68
CA ALA A 703 -33.93 9.34 36.31
C ALA A 703 -32.71 8.97 37.15
N VAL A 704 -31.71 8.36 36.52
CA VAL A 704 -30.56 7.74 37.20
C VAL A 704 -29.28 8.54 37.11
N ALA A 705 -29.15 9.43 36.14
CA ALA A 705 -28.02 10.35 36.04
C ALA A 705 -28.40 11.66 35.36
N THR A 706 -27.63 12.70 35.65
CA THR A 706 -27.64 13.96 34.92
C THR A 706 -26.25 14.21 34.36
N VAL A 707 -26.18 14.45 33.06
CA VAL A 707 -24.98 14.89 32.35
C VAL A 707 -25.07 16.39 32.18
N VAL A 708 -24.06 17.12 32.65
CA VAL A 708 -23.96 18.58 32.50
C VAL A 708 -22.85 18.88 31.49
N CYS A 709 -23.23 19.51 30.37
CA CYS A 709 -22.30 20.00 29.38
C CYS A 709 -22.00 21.48 29.67
N ARG A 710 -20.74 21.83 29.96
CA ARG A 710 -20.38 23.21 30.32
C ARG A 710 -20.59 24.19 29.17
N ALA A 711 -20.85 25.45 29.50
CA ALA A 711 -20.92 26.54 28.53
C ALA A 711 -19.51 26.91 28.04
N GLY A 712 -19.37 27.33 26.78
CA GLY A 712 -18.09 27.75 26.19
C GLY A 712 -17.20 26.64 25.60
N GLY A 713 -17.69 25.40 25.50
CA GLY A 713 -16.97 24.27 24.89
C GLY A 713 -17.76 23.54 23.80
N ALA A 714 -17.19 22.46 23.23
CA ALA A 714 -17.87 21.63 22.23
C ALA A 714 -19.10 20.88 22.82
N SER A 715 -20.10 20.59 21.98
CA SER A 715 -21.26 19.80 22.40
C SER A 715 -20.84 18.42 22.96
N CYS A 716 -21.58 17.91 23.94
CA CYS A 716 -21.27 16.64 24.58
C CYS A 716 -21.95 15.49 23.86
N ARG A 717 -21.19 14.47 23.44
CA ARG A 717 -21.72 13.20 22.93
C ARG A 717 -21.78 12.18 24.06
N VAL A 718 -22.96 11.58 24.28
CA VAL A 718 -23.23 10.64 25.37
C VAL A 718 -23.41 9.24 24.80
N ALA A 719 -22.56 8.30 25.23
CA ALA A 719 -22.64 6.89 24.88
C ALA A 719 -23.09 6.05 26.08
N VAL A 720 -24.21 5.34 25.93
CA VAL A 720 -24.80 4.41 26.90
C VAL A 720 -25.23 3.12 26.21
N PRO A 721 -25.25 1.97 26.91
CA PRO A 721 -25.85 0.76 26.39
C PRO A 721 -27.36 0.96 26.16
N ARG A 722 -27.93 0.37 25.11
CA ARG A 722 -29.37 0.50 24.79
C ARG A 722 -30.27 -0.11 25.88
N GLN A 723 -29.79 -1.14 26.56
CA GLN A 723 -30.48 -1.82 27.66
C GLN A 723 -29.49 -2.22 28.76
N VAL A 724 -29.97 -2.28 30.00
CA VAL A 724 -29.22 -2.82 31.14
C VAL A 724 -30.02 -3.90 31.85
N ARG A 725 -29.30 -4.89 32.39
CA ARG A 725 -29.89 -6.00 33.12
C ARG A 725 -30.22 -5.58 34.55
N VAL A 726 -31.45 -5.84 34.99
CA VAL A 726 -31.94 -5.58 36.35
C VAL A 726 -32.45 -6.88 36.94
N THR A 727 -31.98 -7.24 38.13
CA THR A 727 -32.45 -8.45 38.83
C THR A 727 -33.44 -8.06 39.92
N ILE A 728 -34.67 -8.55 39.81
CA ILE A 728 -35.79 -8.22 40.71
C ILE A 728 -36.30 -9.52 41.33
N ALA A 729 -36.01 -9.72 42.62
CA ALA A 729 -36.39 -10.93 43.37
C ALA A 729 -36.00 -12.23 42.63
N GLY A 730 -34.71 -12.38 42.32
CA GLY A 730 -34.13 -13.57 41.68
C GLY A 730 -34.33 -13.68 40.17
N ARG A 731 -35.25 -12.92 39.56
CA ARG A 731 -35.51 -12.95 38.10
C ARG A 731 -34.87 -11.78 37.38
N ARG A 732 -34.29 -12.05 36.22
CA ARG A 732 -33.59 -11.06 35.37
C ARG A 732 -34.58 -10.40 34.41
N PHE A 733 -34.50 -9.07 34.30
CA PHE A 733 -35.27 -8.26 33.37
C PHE A 733 -34.35 -7.29 32.63
N TRP A 734 -34.74 -6.91 31.40
CA TRP A 734 -34.11 -5.83 30.66
C TRP A 734 -34.81 -4.50 30.94
N ALA A 735 -34.02 -3.47 31.23
CA ALA A 735 -34.46 -2.09 31.34
C ALA A 735 -33.87 -1.27 30.19
N ALA A 736 -34.71 -0.53 29.47
CA ALA A 736 -34.25 0.35 28.41
C ALA A 736 -33.54 1.58 29.00
N VAL A 737 -32.41 1.99 28.42
CA VAL A 737 -31.72 3.22 28.81
C VAL A 737 -32.10 4.32 27.84
N LEU A 738 -32.66 5.41 28.37
CA LEU A 738 -33.07 6.59 27.60
C LEU A 738 -32.12 7.73 27.94
N ALA A 739 -31.31 8.15 26.98
CA ALA A 739 -30.37 9.26 27.11
C ALA A 739 -30.31 10.08 25.80
N PRO A 740 -30.11 11.41 25.86
CA PRO A 740 -29.81 12.21 24.67
C PRO A 740 -28.48 11.77 24.07
N ARG A 741 -28.41 11.54 22.76
CA ARG A 741 -27.14 11.21 22.08
C ARG A 741 -26.15 12.39 22.09
N THR A 742 -26.68 13.61 22.05
CA THR A 742 -25.93 14.87 22.04
C THR A 742 -26.57 15.89 22.97
N ILE A 743 -25.76 16.63 23.73
CA ILE A 743 -26.18 17.72 24.61
C ILE A 743 -25.42 18.98 24.19
N ARG A 744 -26.14 20.05 23.84
CA ARG A 744 -25.53 21.33 23.46
C ARG A 744 -24.73 21.91 24.62
N ALA A 745 -23.67 22.67 24.32
CA ALA A 745 -22.88 23.37 25.32
C ALA A 745 -23.78 24.23 26.24
N GLY A 746 -23.49 24.24 27.53
CA GLY A 746 -24.30 24.94 28.54
C GLY A 746 -25.63 24.26 28.91
N ARG A 747 -25.97 23.10 28.33
CA ARG A 747 -27.21 22.36 28.63
C ARG A 747 -26.94 21.11 29.45
N ARG A 748 -28.01 20.58 30.06
CA ARG A 748 -28.01 19.33 30.85
C ARG A 748 -28.94 18.30 30.22
N GLY A 749 -28.54 17.03 30.25
CA GLY A 749 -29.31 15.89 29.75
C GLY A 749 -29.53 14.85 30.85
N ALA A 750 -30.76 14.35 30.96
CA ALA A 750 -31.10 13.30 31.93
C ALA A 750 -30.97 11.92 31.29
N VAL A 751 -30.40 10.97 32.04
CA VAL A 751 -30.34 9.55 31.68
C VAL A 751 -31.37 8.81 32.53
N ARG A 752 -32.28 8.11 31.87
CA ARG A 752 -33.39 7.40 32.52
C ARG A 752 -33.32 5.90 32.25
N LEU A 753 -33.75 5.10 33.22
CA LEU A 753 -34.04 3.69 33.02
C LEU A 753 -35.55 3.52 32.92
N ARG A 754 -36.02 2.81 31.90
CA ARG A 754 -37.43 2.45 31.72
C ARG A 754 -37.60 0.94 31.87
N LEU A 755 -38.39 0.54 32.86
CA LEU A 755 -38.74 -0.86 33.13
C LEU A 755 -39.92 -1.30 32.27
N THR A 756 -39.97 -2.59 31.92
CA THR A 756 -41.18 -3.18 31.33
C THR A 756 -42.32 -3.22 32.36
N ARG A 757 -43.59 -3.27 31.91
CA ARG A 757 -44.75 -3.38 32.83
C ARG A 757 -44.65 -4.59 33.76
N ALA A 758 -44.06 -5.70 33.30
CA ALA A 758 -43.82 -6.89 34.12
C ALA A 758 -42.75 -6.66 35.20
N ALA A 759 -41.64 -6.02 34.83
CA ALA A 759 -40.57 -5.66 35.77
C ALA A 759 -41.04 -4.62 36.80
N ALA A 760 -41.78 -3.60 36.37
CA ALA A 760 -42.32 -2.56 37.25
C ALA A 760 -43.32 -3.11 38.27
N ARG A 761 -44.24 -4.00 37.86
CA ARG A 761 -45.16 -4.70 38.79
C ARG A 761 -44.41 -5.53 39.82
N ARG A 762 -43.37 -6.26 39.39
CA ARG A 762 -42.57 -7.10 40.30
C ARG A 762 -41.66 -6.31 41.23
N LEU A 763 -41.36 -5.05 40.88
CA LEU A 763 -40.60 -4.13 41.71
C LEU A 763 -41.46 -3.44 42.78
N ALA A 764 -42.80 -3.44 42.66
CA ALA A 764 -43.69 -2.76 43.60
C ALA A 764 -43.43 -3.22 45.05
N GLY A 765 -43.21 -2.25 45.96
CA GLY A 765 -42.84 -2.51 47.36
C GLY A 765 -41.46 -3.16 47.57
N ARG A 766 -40.61 -3.28 46.53
CA ARG A 766 -39.29 -3.92 46.57
C ARG A 766 -38.20 -2.99 46.02
N SER A 767 -36.95 -3.43 46.12
CA SER A 767 -35.82 -2.77 45.49
C SER A 767 -35.01 -3.71 44.60
N ALA A 768 -34.33 -3.15 43.61
CA ALA A 768 -33.47 -3.89 42.68
C ALA A 768 -32.23 -3.08 42.33
N ARG A 769 -31.10 -3.76 42.06
CA ARG A 769 -29.86 -3.10 41.64
C ARG A 769 -29.67 -3.20 40.13
N ALA A 770 -29.17 -2.13 39.54
CA ALA A 770 -28.77 -2.03 38.15
C ALA A 770 -27.37 -1.41 38.05
N ARG A 771 -26.56 -1.86 37.08
CA ARG A 771 -25.27 -1.25 36.75
C ARG A 771 -25.34 -0.63 35.37
N LEU A 772 -24.93 0.63 35.24
CA LEU A 772 -24.97 1.39 33.99
C LEU A 772 -23.61 2.05 33.74
N LYS A 773 -22.93 1.70 32.64
CA LYS A 773 -21.73 2.40 32.17
C LYS A 773 -22.14 3.52 31.22
N LEU A 774 -21.67 4.73 31.47
CA LEU A 774 -21.91 5.91 30.65
C LEU A 774 -20.59 6.60 30.33
N VAL A 775 -20.39 6.95 29.06
CA VAL A 775 -19.23 7.69 28.57
C VAL A 775 -19.71 8.99 27.96
N VAL A 776 -19.11 10.12 28.36
CA VAL A 776 -19.40 11.44 27.81
C VAL A 776 -18.12 12.01 27.21
N THR A 777 -18.21 12.52 25.98
CA THR A 777 -17.09 13.12 25.25
C THR A 777 -17.45 14.55 24.86
N SER A 778 -16.52 15.49 25.02
CA SER A 778 -16.64 16.89 24.59
C SER A 778 -15.26 17.34 24.09
N GLY A 779 -15.11 17.51 22.77
CA GLY A 779 -13.81 17.71 22.15
C GLY A 779 -12.84 16.55 22.48
N ARG A 780 -11.65 16.89 23.01
CA ARG A 780 -10.64 15.91 23.46
C ARG A 780 -10.89 15.36 24.88
N ALA A 781 -11.83 15.92 25.64
CA ALA A 781 -12.11 15.49 27.01
C ALA A 781 -13.11 14.32 27.04
N ARG A 782 -12.79 13.27 27.81
CA ARG A 782 -13.61 12.06 27.97
C ARG A 782 -13.83 11.74 29.45
N THR A 783 -15.08 11.56 29.85
CA THR A 783 -15.49 11.12 31.19
C THR A 783 -16.24 9.79 31.09
N ALA A 784 -15.69 8.72 31.67
CA ALA A 784 -16.36 7.42 31.79
C ALA A 784 -16.76 7.15 33.24
N LYS A 785 -18.02 6.76 33.48
CA LYS A 785 -18.53 6.47 34.82
C LYS A 785 -19.44 5.26 34.83
N THR A 786 -19.21 4.36 35.79
CA THR A 786 -20.08 3.21 36.05
C THR A 786 -20.95 3.52 37.26
N LEU A 787 -22.26 3.55 37.07
CA LEU A 787 -23.25 3.84 38.11
C LEU A 787 -23.85 2.54 38.62
N THR A 788 -23.79 2.31 39.94
CA THR A 788 -24.57 1.27 40.62
C THR A 788 -25.81 1.94 41.22
N ILE A 789 -26.98 1.60 40.71
CA ILE A 789 -28.26 2.25 41.03
C ILE A 789 -29.16 1.27 41.75
N THR A 790 -29.76 1.69 42.86
CA THR A 790 -30.84 0.97 43.53
C THR A 790 -32.19 1.58 43.15
N LEU A 791 -32.98 0.83 42.39
CA LEU A 791 -34.35 1.17 41.98
C LEU A 791 -35.33 0.76 43.07
N ARG A 792 -36.22 1.65 43.49
CA ARG A 792 -37.31 1.36 44.44
C ARG A 792 -38.66 1.45 43.73
N GLY A 793 -39.49 0.42 43.87
CA GLY A 793 -40.87 0.46 43.39
C GLY A 793 -41.76 1.28 44.32
N ALA A 794 -42.79 1.92 43.79
CA ALA A 794 -43.79 2.60 44.60
C ALA A 794 -44.45 1.62 45.59
N ALA A 795 -44.72 2.08 46.82
CA ALA A 795 -45.47 1.30 47.80
C ALA A 795 -46.91 1.10 47.31
N VAL A 796 -47.41 -0.14 47.40
CA VAL A 796 -48.82 -0.44 47.10
C VAL A 796 -49.65 0.15 48.25
N ARG A 797 -50.34 1.28 48.01
CA ARG A 797 -51.39 1.73 48.93
C ARG A 797 -52.52 0.71 48.87
N ARG A 798 -52.75 -0.05 49.95
CA ARG A 798 -54.00 -0.79 50.16
C ARG A 798 -55.16 0.22 50.07
N ALA A 799 -56.07 0.03 49.13
CA ALA A 799 -57.37 0.68 49.18
C ALA A 799 -58.06 0.20 50.48
N ARG A 800 -58.38 1.13 51.38
CA ARG A 800 -59.46 0.89 52.34
C ARG A 800 -60.75 0.80 51.51
N ARG A 801 -61.62 -0.16 51.88
CA ARG A 801 -62.98 -0.27 51.38
C ARG A 801 -63.73 1.06 51.52
#